data_AF-A0A7L3FUX4-F1
#
_entry.id   AF-A0A7L3FUX4-F1
#
_cell.length_a   1.000
_cell.length_b   1.000
_cell.length_c   1.000
_cell.angle_alpha   90.00
_cell.angle_beta   90.00
_cell.angle_gamma   90.00
#
_symmetry.space_group_name_H-M   'P 1'
#
loop_
_entity.id
_entity.type
_entity.pdbx_description
1 polymer ?
#
loop_
_entity_poly.entity_id
_entity_poly.type
_entity_poly.pdbx_seq_one_letter_code
_entity_poly.pdbx_strand_id
1 'polypeptide(L)'
;MALLALIFLLTFLPESAVSGHLPKAAISSPVFGPRQVYGLLDGTVTIKCFYPPTRVNRHDRKYWCKESSMGCMTIASTSGYIAADYRGRVSITDYPQAEHFQINISGLVMADTGNYQCGIGINGRGLSYKVNLEVSKGPHIPEGAELFYVKLHSTVTMGCSFGEAAVSVRKFLCKMSKGGCYNIIDSHGNVDEDYRGRVLLTNEEPPGSFSIVITQMGWEDSGLYLCGYGVYGEQGETKELDVHVYEETSVPQGKPTIIGVKGSSATFECRYEPVRRLSVSSVNYWCKWRESGCARIIDNTGFVSPIYEGRVAMYDSPGNKTITVILNQLKDSDKGYYWCMTDEEKEQQSSTELKIIDGEPGLKGKTEVEAQVGSRVDLTCSYPCKYYSYQKYWCKWNNTGCISMPSSDQSHPGTGVTCDTDNKTVILSFDSVTKEDEGWYWCGVKRNGIFGETMAVYLQVTEGSGDENSLELMKVDAPSHAEPPSHADPNSIPRGRASSDAAVQQAAASESSQSHGSNTLVLPLTLTCAVVLVLVTAFAIFKYRQLKRSDLVSVGSYRTNISMSDFESVKEYGASNNACVKESQETQMGGDELITTAAPPENPTETKKAKRSSKEDADIAYSTFLLTSSSIVQDNPRGDSSAQDVPP
;
A
#
# COMPACT_ATOMS: atom_id res chain seq x y z
N MET A 1 -28.96 -37.13 -20.66
CA MET A 1 -27.81 -36.34 -21.15
C MET A 1 -27.81 -34.92 -20.61
N ALA A 2 -28.70 -34.00 -21.04
CA ALA A 2 -28.66 -32.58 -20.61
C ALA A 2 -28.59 -32.37 -19.07
N LEU A 3 -29.34 -33.14 -18.28
CA LEU A 3 -29.32 -33.03 -16.82
C LEU A 3 -27.96 -33.41 -16.18
N LEU A 4 -27.19 -34.33 -16.78
CA LEU A 4 -25.86 -34.71 -16.31
C LEU A 4 -24.81 -33.64 -16.62
N ALA A 5 -24.93 -32.98 -17.77
CA ALA A 5 -24.06 -31.85 -18.11
C ALA A 5 -24.22 -30.68 -17.13
N LEU A 6 -25.45 -30.43 -16.64
CA LEU A 6 -25.71 -29.39 -15.65
C LEU A 6 -25.08 -29.70 -14.28
N ILE A 7 -24.99 -30.98 -13.89
CA ILE A 7 -24.32 -31.42 -12.67
C ILE A 7 -22.79 -31.26 -12.81
N PHE A 8 -22.22 -31.64 -13.95
CA PHE A 8 -20.79 -31.46 -14.23
C PHE A 8 -20.37 -29.98 -14.30
N LEU A 9 -21.28 -29.08 -14.73
CA LEU A 9 -21.06 -27.63 -14.71
C LEU A 9 -21.14 -27.01 -13.30
N LEU A 10 -21.69 -27.71 -12.31
CA LEU A 10 -21.72 -27.26 -10.91
C LEU A 10 -20.50 -27.75 -10.10
N THR A 11 -19.70 -28.67 -10.64
CA THR A 11 -18.46 -29.17 -10.01
C THR A 11 -17.17 -28.51 -10.51
N PHE A 12 -17.28 -27.48 -11.37
CA PHE A 12 -16.15 -26.70 -11.90
C PHE A 12 -16.27 -25.19 -11.64
N LEU A 13 -16.76 -24.82 -10.45
CA LEU A 13 -16.50 -23.49 -9.88
C LEU A 13 -15.19 -23.58 -9.07
N PRO A 14 -14.18 -22.72 -9.33
CA PRO A 14 -12.98 -22.69 -8.49
C PRO A 14 -13.32 -22.16 -7.10
N GLU A 15 -12.73 -22.75 -6.06
CA GLU A 15 -12.71 -22.20 -4.70
C GLU A 15 -11.80 -20.97 -4.64
N SER A 16 -12.25 -19.89 -5.28
CA SER A 16 -11.55 -18.60 -5.37
C SER A 16 -12.51 -17.43 -5.24
N ALA A 17 -13.68 -17.68 -4.65
CA ALA A 17 -14.58 -16.66 -4.15
C ALA A 17 -14.35 -16.46 -2.65
N VAL A 18 -13.22 -15.86 -2.29
CA VAL A 18 -13.02 -15.30 -0.94
C VAL A 18 -14.08 -14.22 -0.74
N SER A 19 -15.19 -14.61 -0.12
CA SER A 19 -16.27 -13.69 0.17
C SER A 19 -15.74 -12.62 1.12
N GLY A 20 -15.88 -11.35 0.75
CA GLY A 20 -15.44 -10.17 1.53
C GLY A 20 -16.21 -9.95 2.84
N HIS A 21 -16.50 -11.02 3.58
CA HIS A 21 -16.93 -10.98 4.96
C HIS A 21 -15.73 -10.57 5.82
N LEU A 22 -15.54 -9.25 5.95
CA LEU A 22 -14.80 -8.66 7.08
C LEU A 22 -15.16 -9.42 8.37
N PRO A 23 -14.19 -10.00 9.10
CA PRO A 23 -14.48 -10.75 10.31
C PRO A 23 -14.97 -9.80 11.41
N LYS A 24 -16.30 -9.62 11.49
CA LYS A 24 -17.04 -8.78 12.47
C LYS A 24 -16.89 -9.22 13.94
N ALA A 25 -15.89 -10.05 14.24
CA ALA A 25 -15.54 -10.56 15.56
C ALA A 25 -14.15 -10.11 16.04
N ALA A 26 -13.36 -9.41 15.21
CA ALA A 26 -11.96 -9.07 15.50
C ALA A 26 -11.68 -7.58 15.79
N ILE A 27 -12.70 -6.70 15.84
CA ILE A 27 -12.55 -5.40 16.51
C ILE A 27 -12.76 -5.61 18.02
N SER A 28 -11.75 -6.21 18.65
CA SER A 28 -11.50 -5.97 20.06
C SER A 28 -11.27 -4.47 20.30
N SER A 29 -11.39 -4.02 21.55
CA SER A 29 -11.26 -2.61 21.92
C SER A 29 -10.14 -1.88 21.16
N PRO A 30 -10.35 -0.67 20.61
CA PRO A 30 -9.30 0.06 19.92
C PRO A 30 -8.13 0.50 20.83
N VAL A 31 -8.24 0.32 22.14
CA VAL A 31 -7.12 0.52 23.07
C VAL A 31 -6.34 -0.79 23.18
N PHE A 32 -5.01 -0.72 23.06
CA PHE A 32 -4.10 -1.87 23.13
C PHE A 32 -2.98 -1.66 24.14
N GLY A 33 -2.33 -2.73 24.59
CA GLY A 33 -1.24 -2.71 25.57
C GLY A 33 -0.68 -4.11 25.80
N PRO A 34 0.22 -4.31 26.78
CA PRO A 34 0.78 -5.64 27.07
C PRO A 34 -0.30 -6.58 27.60
N ARG A 35 -0.46 -7.75 26.98
CA ARG A 35 -1.34 -8.80 27.52
C ARG A 35 -0.84 -9.31 28.88
N GLN A 36 0.48 -9.38 29.05
CA GLN A 36 1.18 -9.84 30.24
C GLN A 36 2.29 -8.87 30.62
N VAL A 37 2.40 -8.54 31.91
CA VAL A 37 3.48 -7.73 32.49
C VAL A 37 4.04 -8.46 33.71
N TYR A 38 5.36 -8.53 33.80
CA TYR A 38 6.06 -9.12 34.94
C TYR A 38 6.80 -8.04 35.73
N GLY A 39 6.84 -8.18 37.05
CA GLY A 39 7.60 -7.30 37.94
C GLY A 39 8.19 -8.05 39.13
N LEU A 40 9.20 -7.46 39.77
CA LEU A 40 9.75 -7.96 41.03
C LEU A 40 9.10 -7.25 42.22
N LEU A 41 9.06 -7.94 43.36
CA LEU A 41 8.80 -7.33 44.67
C LEU A 41 9.71 -6.12 44.90
N ASP A 42 9.14 -5.02 45.39
CA ASP A 42 9.76 -3.69 45.56
C ASP A 42 10.29 -3.04 44.26
N GLY A 43 10.15 -3.72 43.12
CA GLY A 43 10.54 -3.24 41.80
C GLY A 43 9.59 -2.20 41.21
N THR A 44 9.81 -1.86 39.93
CA THR A 44 9.03 -0.87 39.19
C THR A 44 8.71 -1.40 37.79
N VAL A 45 7.49 -1.19 37.30
CA VAL A 45 7.03 -1.57 35.95
C VAL A 45 6.44 -0.37 35.21
N THR A 46 6.66 -0.32 33.90
CA THR A 46 6.07 0.69 33.01
C THR A 46 5.20 0.01 31.96
N ILE A 47 3.89 0.20 32.07
CA ILE A 47 2.88 -0.30 31.13
C ILE A 47 2.61 0.79 30.09
N LYS A 48 2.79 0.51 28.81
CA LYS A 48 2.41 1.41 27.71
C LYS A 48 1.10 0.93 27.08
N CYS A 49 0.14 1.81 26.88
CA CYS A 49 -1.10 1.48 26.17
C CYS A 49 -1.41 2.49 25.05
N PHE A 50 -1.63 1.96 23.85
CA PHE A 50 -1.83 2.68 22.59
C PHE A 50 -3.30 2.92 22.29
N TYR A 51 -3.60 3.92 21.46
CA TYR A 51 -4.96 4.24 21.02
C TYR A 51 -5.00 4.95 19.66
N PRO A 52 -6.10 4.87 18.87
CA PRO A 52 -6.14 5.49 17.56
C PRO A 52 -6.28 7.02 17.69
N PRO A 53 -5.65 7.82 16.82
CA PRO A 53 -5.49 9.27 16.95
C PRO A 53 -6.73 10.14 16.69
N THR A 54 -7.93 9.65 17.04
CA THR A 54 -9.14 10.46 16.94
C THR A 54 -9.05 11.70 17.83
N ARG A 55 -9.70 12.81 17.41
CA ARG A 55 -9.77 14.06 18.19
C ARG A 55 -10.35 13.86 19.59
N VAL A 56 -11.20 12.84 19.77
CA VAL A 56 -11.78 12.45 21.06
C VAL A 56 -10.72 11.73 21.89
N ASN A 57 -10.15 10.63 21.39
CA ASN A 57 -9.16 9.82 22.12
C ASN A 57 -7.93 10.62 22.58
N ARG A 58 -7.49 11.62 21.82
CA ARG A 58 -6.34 12.49 22.17
C ARG A 58 -6.61 13.44 23.35
N HIS A 59 -7.86 13.61 23.79
CA HIS A 59 -8.23 14.49 24.91
C HIS A 59 -9.08 13.80 25.98
N ASP A 60 -9.73 12.68 25.68
CA ASP A 60 -10.49 11.89 26.63
C ASP A 60 -9.62 11.34 27.78
N ARG A 61 -10.23 11.27 28.96
CA ARG A 61 -9.69 10.69 30.19
C ARG A 61 -9.01 9.34 29.92
N LYS A 62 -7.73 9.19 30.25
CA LYS A 62 -7.05 7.88 30.31
C LYS A 62 -7.21 7.31 31.71
N TYR A 63 -7.36 5.99 31.83
CA TYR A 63 -7.45 5.31 33.12
C TYR A 63 -6.66 4.00 33.17
N TRP A 64 -6.27 3.66 34.40
CA TRP A 64 -5.78 2.37 34.83
C TRP A 64 -6.71 1.86 35.93
N CYS A 65 -7.23 0.63 35.80
CA CYS A 65 -8.12 0.03 36.79
C CYS A 65 -7.80 -1.44 37.02
N LYS A 66 -8.10 -1.98 38.22
CA LYS A 66 -7.96 -3.41 38.55
C LYS A 66 -9.32 -4.09 38.46
N GLU A 67 -9.38 -5.28 37.86
CA GLU A 67 -10.62 -6.06 37.77
C GLU A 67 -11.01 -6.60 39.14
N SER A 68 -12.29 -6.46 39.49
CA SER A 68 -12.88 -6.93 40.75
C SER A 68 -14.28 -7.49 40.52
N SER A 69 -14.87 -8.11 41.54
CA SER A 69 -16.28 -8.56 41.54
C SER A 69 -17.29 -7.42 41.33
N MET A 70 -16.91 -6.16 41.58
CA MET A 70 -17.73 -4.97 41.34
C MET A 70 -17.43 -4.28 39.99
N GLY A 71 -16.62 -4.90 39.12
CA GLY A 71 -16.14 -4.31 37.88
C GLY A 71 -14.71 -3.76 37.98
N CYS A 72 -14.28 -2.97 37.01
CA CYS A 72 -12.90 -2.45 36.96
C CYS A 72 -12.75 -1.18 37.81
N MET A 73 -12.10 -1.30 38.97
CA MET A 73 -11.94 -0.24 39.96
C MET A 73 -10.76 0.66 39.58
N THR A 74 -11.01 1.95 39.32
CA THR A 74 -9.94 2.90 38.93
C THR A 74 -8.87 2.98 40.01
N ILE A 75 -7.60 2.83 39.60
CA ILE A 75 -6.41 3.04 40.43
C ILE A 75 -5.76 4.38 40.11
N ALA A 76 -5.61 4.70 38.83
CA ALA A 76 -5.02 5.96 38.37
C ALA A 76 -5.79 6.50 37.17
N SER A 77 -5.85 7.83 37.02
CA SER A 77 -6.41 8.46 35.82
C SER A 77 -5.83 9.84 35.57
N THR A 78 -5.73 10.24 34.30
CA THR A 78 -5.29 11.59 33.90
C THR A 78 -6.24 12.70 34.33
N SER A 79 -7.43 12.37 34.85
CA SER A 79 -8.29 13.31 35.59
C SER A 79 -7.84 13.58 37.03
N GLY A 80 -6.58 13.28 37.39
CA GLY A 80 -5.99 13.52 38.72
C GLY A 80 -6.38 12.52 39.83
N TYR A 81 -7.15 11.47 39.51
CA TYR A 81 -7.53 10.46 40.51
C TYR A 81 -6.39 9.46 40.75
N ILE A 82 -6.06 9.22 42.03
CA ILE A 82 -5.20 8.11 42.49
C ILE A 82 -5.84 7.43 43.72
N ALA A 83 -6.00 6.11 43.65
CA ALA A 83 -6.51 5.27 44.73
C ALA A 83 -5.56 5.25 45.95
N ALA A 84 -6.11 5.10 47.16
CA ALA A 84 -5.36 5.23 48.41
C ALA A 84 -4.09 4.36 48.46
N ASP A 85 -4.23 3.06 48.17
CA ASP A 85 -3.16 2.04 48.26
C ASP A 85 -2.09 2.15 47.15
N TYR A 86 -2.24 3.13 46.26
CA TYR A 86 -1.31 3.43 45.17
C TYR A 86 -0.77 4.88 45.22
N ARG A 87 -1.16 5.69 46.23
CA ARG A 87 -0.63 7.05 46.40
C ARG A 87 0.88 7.05 46.56
N GLY A 88 1.56 7.92 45.81
CA GLY A 88 3.02 8.04 45.80
C GLY A 88 3.76 6.95 45.03
N ARG A 89 3.07 5.89 44.56
CA ARG A 89 3.71 4.75 43.86
C ARG A 89 3.10 4.40 42.49
N VAL A 90 1.97 5.02 42.10
CA VAL A 90 1.48 5.00 40.71
C VAL A 90 1.51 6.39 40.08
N SER A 91 1.85 6.46 38.80
CA SER A 91 1.58 7.61 37.94
C SER A 91 0.99 7.17 36.60
N ILE A 92 0.29 8.09 35.93
CA ILE A 92 -0.27 7.89 34.59
C ILE A 92 -0.06 9.17 33.77
N THR A 93 0.56 9.02 32.60
CA THR A 93 0.95 10.14 31.73
C THR A 93 0.52 9.85 30.30
N ASP A 94 -0.14 10.80 29.65
CA ASP A 94 -0.65 10.66 28.29
C ASP A 94 0.25 11.41 27.30
N TYR A 95 0.48 10.83 26.11
CA TYR A 95 1.35 11.37 25.07
C TYR A 95 0.58 11.50 23.75
N PRO A 96 -0.33 12.48 23.58
CA PRO A 96 -1.26 12.52 22.43
C PRO A 96 -0.61 12.70 21.04
N GLN A 97 0.67 13.07 20.98
CA GLN A 97 1.46 13.13 19.73
C GLN A 97 2.19 11.81 19.40
N ALA A 98 2.29 10.89 20.37
CA ALA A 98 2.87 9.55 20.24
C ALA A 98 1.83 8.44 20.47
N GLU A 99 0.54 8.81 20.55
CA GLU A 99 -0.63 7.93 20.39
C GLU A 99 -0.72 6.81 21.44
N HIS A 100 -0.13 7.05 22.61
CA HIS A 100 -0.15 6.16 23.76
C HIS A 100 -0.16 6.94 25.08
N PHE A 101 -0.50 6.24 26.16
CA PHE A 101 -0.30 6.67 27.53
C PHE A 101 0.51 5.61 28.29
N GLN A 102 1.23 6.05 29.31
CA GLN A 102 2.09 5.20 30.13
C GLN A 102 1.57 5.19 31.57
N ILE A 103 1.58 4.02 32.20
CA ILE A 103 1.32 3.81 33.62
C ILE A 103 2.62 3.31 34.24
N ASN A 104 3.14 4.01 35.24
CA ASN A 104 4.31 3.59 35.99
C ASN A 104 3.84 3.16 37.40
N ILE A 105 4.23 1.96 37.83
CA ILE A 105 3.94 1.43 39.17
C ILE A 105 5.27 1.04 39.81
N SER A 106 5.65 1.74 40.89
CA SER A 106 6.82 1.45 41.72
C SER A 106 6.42 0.81 43.05
N GLY A 107 7.39 0.27 43.78
CA GLY A 107 7.15 -0.37 45.09
C GLY A 107 6.11 -1.49 44.97
N LEU A 108 6.31 -2.40 44.01
CA LEU A 108 5.39 -3.50 43.74
C LEU A 108 5.30 -4.47 44.93
N VAL A 109 4.08 -4.82 45.31
CA VAL A 109 3.80 -5.82 46.35
C VAL A 109 3.12 -7.04 45.76
N MET A 110 3.19 -8.20 46.43
CA MET A 110 2.52 -9.43 45.96
C MET A 110 0.99 -9.26 45.73
N ALA A 111 0.36 -8.28 46.39
CA ALA A 111 -1.06 -7.94 46.20
C ALA A 111 -1.35 -7.15 44.91
N ASP A 112 -0.32 -6.65 44.21
CA ASP A 112 -0.48 -6.05 42.88
C ASP A 112 -0.69 -7.11 41.79
N THR A 113 -0.35 -8.38 42.00
CA THR A 113 -0.70 -9.45 41.05
C THR A 113 -2.20 -9.48 40.74
N GLY A 114 -2.57 -9.66 39.46
CA GLY A 114 -3.96 -9.80 39.01
C GLY A 114 -4.25 -9.17 37.65
N ASN A 115 -5.53 -9.13 37.28
CA ASN A 115 -6.00 -8.54 36.03
C ASN A 115 -6.30 -7.05 36.20
N TYR A 116 -5.89 -6.27 35.20
CA TYR A 116 -6.08 -4.84 35.09
C TYR A 116 -6.66 -4.48 33.72
N GLN A 117 -7.12 -3.24 33.57
CA GLN A 117 -7.40 -2.64 32.28
C GLN A 117 -6.79 -1.25 32.18
N CYS A 118 -6.17 -0.96 31.03
CA CYS A 118 -5.88 0.41 30.60
C CYS A 118 -6.93 0.83 29.57
N GLY A 119 -7.47 2.05 29.67
CA GLY A 119 -8.57 2.47 28.80
C GLY A 119 -8.83 3.98 28.70
N ILE A 120 -9.82 4.32 27.88
CA ILE A 120 -10.24 5.69 27.52
C ILE A 120 -11.68 5.95 27.97
N GLY A 121 -11.92 7.15 28.49
CA GLY A 121 -13.22 7.61 28.94
C GLY A 121 -13.64 6.96 30.27
N ILE A 122 -14.70 6.15 30.22
CA ILE A 122 -15.35 5.53 31.39
C ILE A 122 -14.96 4.06 31.48
N ASN A 123 -14.52 3.64 32.67
CA ASN A 123 -14.17 2.26 32.99
C ASN A 123 -15.35 1.31 32.74
N GLY A 124 -15.09 0.21 32.02
CA GLY A 124 -16.09 -0.79 31.65
C GLY A 124 -16.94 -0.47 30.40
N ARG A 125 -16.72 0.66 29.69
CA ARG A 125 -17.44 0.96 28.43
C ARG A 125 -16.78 0.43 27.14
N GLY A 126 -15.88 -0.56 27.24
CA GLY A 126 -15.32 -1.28 26.08
C GLY A 126 -14.19 -0.57 25.32
N LEU A 127 -13.79 0.64 25.72
CA LEU A 127 -12.56 1.31 25.26
C LEU A 127 -11.43 1.03 26.26
N SER A 128 -10.96 -0.22 26.31
CA SER A 128 -9.95 -0.72 27.23
C SER A 128 -9.29 -2.03 26.77
N TYR A 129 -7.98 -2.14 26.95
CA TYR A 129 -7.24 -3.40 26.84
C TYR A 129 -7.12 -4.09 28.21
N LYS A 130 -7.09 -5.42 28.25
CA LYS A 130 -6.85 -6.21 29.47
C LYS A 130 -5.36 -6.50 29.62
N VAL A 131 -4.80 -6.18 30.79
CA VAL A 131 -3.39 -6.41 31.14
C VAL A 131 -3.35 -7.32 32.36
N ASN A 132 -2.68 -8.47 32.29
CA ASN A 132 -2.33 -9.24 33.49
C ASN A 132 -1.00 -8.74 34.04
N LEU A 133 -0.92 -8.48 35.34
CA LEU A 133 0.31 -8.16 36.05
C LEU A 133 0.64 -9.29 37.01
N GLU A 134 1.87 -9.81 36.95
CA GLU A 134 2.40 -10.80 37.88
C GLU A 134 3.65 -10.26 38.60
N VAL A 135 3.58 -10.22 39.93
CA VAL A 135 4.71 -9.82 40.80
C VAL A 135 5.36 -11.08 41.39
N SER A 136 6.67 -11.23 41.16
CA SER A 136 7.47 -12.37 41.62
C SER A 136 8.55 -11.96 42.64
N LYS A 137 9.17 -12.97 43.28
CA LYS A 137 10.29 -12.79 44.23
C LYS A 137 11.64 -13.28 43.66
N GLY A 138 11.70 -13.58 42.36
CA GLY A 138 12.90 -14.12 41.72
C GLY A 138 13.95 -13.04 41.40
N PRO A 139 15.21 -13.42 41.11
CA PRO A 139 16.21 -12.49 40.59
C PRO A 139 16.02 -12.15 39.10
N HIS A 140 15.16 -12.88 38.38
CA HIS A 140 14.87 -12.68 36.97
C HIS A 140 13.39 -12.33 36.75
N ILE A 141 13.16 -11.31 35.93
CA ILE A 141 11.86 -10.99 35.34
C ILE A 141 11.80 -11.73 33.99
N PRO A 142 10.77 -12.53 33.68
CA PRO A 142 10.56 -13.01 32.32
C PRO A 142 10.35 -11.82 31.37
N GLU A 143 11.01 -11.80 30.21
CA GLU A 143 10.76 -10.75 29.21
C GLU A 143 9.31 -10.91 28.68
N GLY A 144 8.45 -9.94 28.98
CA GLY A 144 7.10 -9.90 28.43
C GLY A 144 7.11 -9.50 26.97
N ALA A 145 6.10 -9.93 26.21
CA ALA A 145 6.03 -9.71 24.77
C ALA A 145 6.22 -8.24 24.36
N GLU A 146 7.13 -7.99 23.41
CA GLU A 146 7.35 -6.66 22.86
C GLU A 146 6.20 -6.26 21.93
N LEU A 147 5.67 -5.04 22.10
CA LEU A 147 4.42 -4.61 21.49
C LEU A 147 4.65 -3.79 20.22
N PHE A 148 4.02 -4.23 19.13
CA PHE A 148 4.05 -3.52 17.86
C PHE A 148 2.63 -3.09 17.48
N TYR A 149 2.38 -1.77 17.48
CA TYR A 149 1.09 -1.18 17.11
C TYR A 149 1.20 -0.55 15.71
N VAL A 150 0.67 -1.25 14.70
CA VAL A 150 1.06 -1.10 13.30
C VAL A 150 -0.12 -0.64 12.44
N LYS A 151 0.11 0.26 11.48
CA LYS A 151 -0.97 0.75 10.61
C LYS A 151 -1.29 -0.27 9.52
N LEU A 152 -2.56 -0.39 9.16
CA LEU A 152 -3.02 -1.24 8.06
C LEU A 152 -2.35 -0.81 6.74
N HIS A 153 -1.75 -1.78 6.05
CA HIS A 153 -0.88 -1.65 4.88
C HIS A 153 0.49 -0.98 5.11
N SER A 154 0.90 -0.65 6.36
CA SER A 154 2.26 -0.15 6.62
C SER A 154 3.29 -1.29 6.76
N THR A 155 4.50 -0.93 7.16
CA THR A 155 5.56 -1.87 7.57
C THR A 155 5.60 -1.99 9.10
N VAL A 156 6.14 -3.10 9.59
CA VAL A 156 6.69 -3.25 10.95
C VAL A 156 8.13 -3.77 10.85
N THR A 157 9.01 -3.30 11.73
CA THR A 157 10.31 -3.92 11.99
C THR A 157 10.32 -4.44 13.42
N MET A 158 10.74 -5.69 13.60
CA MET A 158 10.94 -6.33 14.90
C MET A 158 12.43 -6.66 15.04
N GLY A 159 13.05 -6.33 16.18
CA GLY A 159 14.48 -6.53 16.44
C GLY A 159 14.73 -7.59 17.51
N CYS A 160 15.60 -8.55 17.22
CA CYS A 160 15.86 -9.69 18.10
C CYS A 160 17.38 -9.93 18.22
N SER A 161 17.87 -10.16 19.43
CA SER A 161 19.30 -10.37 19.68
C SER A 161 19.52 -11.33 20.84
N PHE A 162 20.36 -12.34 20.61
CA PHE A 162 20.68 -13.40 21.57
C PHE A 162 22.20 -13.62 21.71
N GLY A 163 23.01 -12.65 21.25
CA GLY A 163 24.48 -12.70 21.30
C GLY A 163 25.10 -13.86 20.52
N GLU A 164 26.33 -14.24 20.90
CA GLU A 164 27.17 -15.19 20.16
C GLU A 164 26.49 -16.56 19.90
N ALA A 165 25.64 -17.02 20.83
CA ALA A 165 24.94 -18.29 20.72
C ALA A 165 24.03 -18.40 19.48
N ALA A 166 23.50 -17.27 18.98
CA ALA A 166 22.67 -17.24 17.78
C ALA A 166 23.45 -17.00 16.48
N VAL A 167 24.76 -16.71 16.51
CA VAL A 167 25.53 -16.28 15.32
C VAL A 167 25.48 -17.33 14.20
N SER A 168 25.95 -18.54 14.48
CA SER A 168 26.03 -19.64 13.52
C SER A 168 24.78 -20.53 13.45
N VAL A 169 23.77 -20.25 14.28
CA VAL A 169 22.54 -21.03 14.38
C VAL A 169 21.44 -20.41 13.52
N ARG A 170 20.54 -21.28 13.02
CA ARG A 170 19.26 -20.91 12.38
C ARG A 170 18.54 -19.84 13.20
N LYS A 171 18.23 -18.69 12.60
CA LYS A 171 17.35 -17.65 13.18
C LYS A 171 15.98 -17.76 12.54
N PHE A 172 14.90 -17.49 13.27
CA PHE A 172 13.54 -17.59 12.73
C PHE A 172 12.58 -16.55 13.32
N LEU A 173 11.51 -16.30 12.57
CA LEU A 173 10.24 -15.78 13.06
C LEU A 173 9.16 -16.84 12.83
N CYS A 174 8.38 -17.13 13.86
CA CYS A 174 7.19 -17.97 13.77
C CYS A 174 6.00 -17.27 14.45
N LYS A 175 4.77 -17.68 14.14
CA LYS A 175 3.54 -17.12 14.72
C LYS A 175 2.75 -18.16 15.47
N MET A 176 2.24 -17.79 16.64
CA MET A 176 1.52 -18.69 17.53
C MET A 176 0.11 -18.98 17.02
N SER A 177 -0.15 -20.25 16.74
CA SER A 177 -1.46 -20.78 16.35
C SER A 177 -1.90 -21.88 17.32
N LYS A 178 -3.12 -22.41 17.14
CA LYS A 178 -3.69 -23.46 18.01
C LYS A 178 -2.87 -24.77 18.00
N GLY A 179 -2.05 -24.98 16.97
CA GLY A 179 -1.15 -26.13 16.84
C GLY A 179 0.30 -25.89 17.29
N GLY A 180 0.61 -24.74 17.89
CA GLY A 180 1.97 -24.30 18.19
C GLY A 180 2.43 -23.16 17.27
N CYS A 181 3.74 -22.88 17.24
CA CYS A 181 4.31 -21.81 16.44
C CYS A 181 4.61 -22.28 15.00
N TYR A 182 3.96 -21.69 13.99
CA TYR A 182 4.23 -22.01 12.58
C TYR A 182 5.26 -21.03 11.99
N ASN A 183 6.22 -21.55 11.23
CA ASN A 183 7.37 -20.77 10.75
C ASN A 183 6.99 -19.82 9.61
N ILE A 184 7.34 -18.54 9.73
CA ILE A 184 7.08 -17.51 8.70
C ILE A 184 8.32 -17.21 7.87
N ILE A 185 9.47 -17.04 8.51
CA ILE A 185 10.76 -16.88 7.83
C ILE A 185 11.89 -17.45 8.68
N ASP A 186 12.90 -18.06 8.05
CA ASP A 186 14.15 -18.41 8.71
C ASP A 186 15.41 -18.06 7.90
N SER A 187 16.56 -18.08 8.58
CA SER A 187 17.87 -17.83 7.98
C SER A 187 18.42 -18.99 7.14
N HIS A 188 17.61 -20.01 6.82
CA HIS A 188 17.91 -21.01 5.80
C HIS A 188 17.17 -20.73 4.48
N GLY A 189 16.37 -19.66 4.42
CA GLY A 189 15.60 -19.25 3.24
C GLY A 189 14.20 -19.84 3.17
N ASN A 190 13.71 -20.54 4.21
CA ASN A 190 12.31 -20.95 4.26
C ASN A 190 11.44 -19.71 4.52
N VAL A 191 10.49 -19.45 3.63
CA VAL A 191 9.51 -18.35 3.75
C VAL A 191 8.11 -18.92 3.52
N ASP A 192 7.17 -18.56 4.39
CA ASP A 192 5.76 -18.94 4.28
C ASP A 192 5.09 -18.20 3.09
N GLU A 193 4.21 -18.88 2.36
CA GLU A 193 3.64 -18.35 1.12
C GLU A 193 2.72 -17.14 1.34
N ASP A 194 2.04 -17.01 2.49
CA ASP A 194 1.24 -15.81 2.82
C ASP A 194 2.14 -14.59 3.17
N TYR A 195 3.45 -14.81 3.34
CA TYR A 195 4.46 -13.79 3.63
C TYR A 195 5.50 -13.62 2.50
N ARG A 196 5.50 -14.50 1.50
CA ARG A 196 6.42 -14.45 0.35
C ARG A 196 6.38 -13.09 -0.33
N GLY A 197 7.55 -12.49 -0.54
CA GLY A 197 7.67 -11.19 -1.18
C GLY A 197 7.36 -9.97 -0.28
N ARG A 198 6.88 -10.17 0.95
CA ARG A 198 6.55 -9.09 1.90
C ARG A 198 7.21 -9.21 3.28
N VAL A 199 7.83 -10.33 3.61
CA VAL A 199 8.73 -10.48 4.79
C VAL A 199 10.21 -10.52 4.37
N LEU A 200 11.10 -10.03 5.23
CA LEU A 200 12.56 -10.22 5.12
C LEU A 200 13.19 -10.34 6.51
N LEU A 201 14.17 -11.24 6.65
CA LEU A 201 15.03 -11.38 7.84
C LEU A 201 16.45 -10.95 7.47
N THR A 202 17.02 -10.02 8.24
CA THR A 202 18.34 -9.42 8.00
C THR A 202 19.19 -9.58 9.26
N ASN A 203 20.41 -10.14 9.14
CA ASN A 203 21.36 -10.16 10.27
C ASN A 203 21.91 -8.74 10.51
N GLU A 204 22.09 -8.36 11.77
CA GLU A 204 22.54 -7.01 12.16
C GLU A 204 23.73 -7.08 13.12
N GLU A 205 24.41 -5.95 13.31
CA GLU A 205 25.45 -5.83 14.33
C GLU A 205 24.81 -5.45 15.69
N PRO A 206 25.30 -5.97 16.83
CA PRO A 206 26.39 -6.93 16.98
C PRO A 206 25.99 -8.36 16.58
N PRO A 207 26.95 -9.23 16.19
CA PRO A 207 26.69 -10.59 15.74
C PRO A 207 25.75 -11.39 16.65
N GLY A 208 24.77 -12.06 16.04
CA GLY A 208 23.68 -12.72 16.75
C GLY A 208 22.42 -11.87 16.90
N SER A 209 22.49 -10.59 16.53
CA SER A 209 21.33 -9.73 16.29
C SER A 209 20.77 -9.92 14.88
N PHE A 210 19.47 -9.75 14.75
CA PHE A 210 18.77 -9.73 13.46
C PHE A 210 17.49 -8.90 13.57
N SER A 211 17.09 -8.27 12.46
CA SER A 211 15.77 -7.67 12.34
C SER A 211 14.91 -8.47 11.37
N ILE A 212 13.60 -8.45 11.62
CA ILE A 212 12.59 -9.01 10.74
C ILE A 212 11.64 -7.89 10.35
N VAL A 213 11.49 -7.67 9.06
CA VAL A 213 10.60 -6.66 8.49
C VAL A 213 9.41 -7.38 7.85
N ILE A 214 8.18 -6.95 8.18
CA ILE A 214 6.97 -7.36 7.46
C ILE A 214 6.30 -6.13 6.88
N THR A 215 5.99 -6.18 5.59
CA THR A 215 5.42 -5.10 4.79
C THR A 215 3.98 -5.43 4.37
N GLN A 216 3.22 -4.40 3.96
CA GLN A 216 1.80 -4.52 3.58
C GLN A 216 0.94 -5.20 4.68
N MET A 217 1.12 -4.77 5.93
CA MET A 217 0.51 -5.41 7.11
C MET A 217 -1.03 -5.45 7.03
N GLY A 218 -1.60 -6.65 7.00
CA GLY A 218 -3.04 -6.91 6.95
C GLY A 218 -3.64 -7.23 8.32
N TRP A 219 -4.97 -7.24 8.42
CA TRP A 219 -5.67 -7.59 9.67
C TRP A 219 -5.25 -8.96 10.24
N GLU A 220 -5.14 -9.96 9.36
CA GLU A 220 -4.73 -11.33 9.70
C GLU A 220 -3.26 -11.40 10.19
N ASP A 221 -2.43 -10.37 9.98
CA ASP A 221 -1.08 -10.30 10.55
C ASP A 221 -1.08 -9.94 12.04
N SER A 222 -2.23 -9.58 12.62
CA SER A 222 -2.32 -9.40 14.08
C SER A 222 -2.12 -10.74 14.82
N GLY A 223 -1.47 -10.71 15.98
CA GLY A 223 -1.30 -11.86 16.86
C GLY A 223 0.06 -11.92 17.54
N LEU A 224 0.27 -13.01 18.29
CA LEU A 224 1.51 -13.30 19.00
C LEU A 224 2.50 -14.04 18.10
N TYR A 225 3.72 -13.53 18.01
CA TYR A 225 4.85 -14.08 17.28
C TYR A 225 5.97 -14.44 18.26
N LEU A 226 6.85 -15.35 17.84
CA LEU A 226 8.12 -15.62 18.49
C LEU A 226 9.23 -15.41 17.46
N CYS A 227 10.19 -14.55 17.78
CA CYS A 227 11.50 -14.61 17.11
C CYS A 227 12.47 -15.40 17.98
N GLY A 228 13.43 -16.10 17.35
CA GLY A 228 14.38 -16.91 18.11
C GLY A 228 15.49 -17.49 17.27
N TYR A 229 16.30 -18.31 17.91
CA TYR A 229 17.30 -19.14 17.24
C TYR A 229 17.11 -20.63 17.56
N GLY A 230 17.59 -21.50 16.68
CA GLY A 230 17.44 -22.95 16.78
C GLY A 230 16.10 -23.46 16.25
N VAL A 231 15.43 -24.27 17.07
CA VAL A 231 14.19 -25.00 16.74
C VAL A 231 13.20 -24.82 17.89
N TYR A 232 12.07 -24.18 17.58
CA TYR A 232 11.00 -23.92 18.55
C TYR A 232 10.55 -25.19 19.29
N GLY A 233 10.56 -25.15 20.62
CA GLY A 233 10.18 -26.26 21.48
C GLY A 233 11.28 -27.30 21.75
N GLU A 234 12.44 -27.20 21.09
CA GLU A 234 13.55 -28.16 21.24
C GLU A 234 14.86 -27.51 21.71
N GLN A 235 15.35 -26.49 21.01
CA GLN A 235 16.69 -25.91 21.22
C GLN A 235 16.75 -24.43 20.86
N GLY A 236 17.55 -23.68 21.64
CA GLY A 236 17.71 -22.23 21.51
C GLY A 236 16.67 -21.46 22.32
N GLU A 237 16.67 -20.13 22.16
CA GLU A 237 15.81 -19.22 22.92
C GLU A 237 14.87 -18.44 21.98
N THR A 238 13.75 -17.98 22.54
CA THR A 238 12.73 -17.20 21.83
C THR A 238 12.30 -16.00 22.65
N LYS A 239 12.10 -14.87 21.97
CA LYS A 239 11.47 -13.66 22.51
C LYS A 239 10.05 -13.53 21.96
N GLU A 240 9.09 -13.22 22.82
CA GLU A 240 7.70 -12.97 22.43
C GLU A 240 7.53 -11.56 21.82
N LEU A 241 6.71 -11.46 20.77
CA LEU A 241 6.38 -10.22 20.08
C LEU A 241 4.85 -10.19 19.84
N ASP A 242 4.13 -9.21 20.37
CA ASP A 242 2.66 -9.10 20.25
C ASP A 242 2.32 -7.97 19.26
N VAL A 243 1.85 -8.35 18.07
CA VAL A 243 1.65 -7.43 16.93
C VAL A 243 0.17 -7.16 16.75
N HIS A 244 -0.22 -5.88 16.72
CA HIS A 244 -1.59 -5.46 16.47
C HIS A 244 -1.68 -4.50 15.29
N VAL A 245 -2.52 -4.83 14.30
CA VAL A 245 -2.74 -4.02 13.10
C VAL A 245 -4.05 -3.23 13.22
N TYR A 246 -3.99 -1.90 13.04
CA TYR A 246 -5.13 -0.99 13.12
C TYR A 246 -5.31 -0.12 11.86
N GLU A 247 -6.55 0.25 11.56
CA GLU A 247 -6.85 1.17 10.45
C GLU A 247 -6.87 2.63 10.92
N GLU A 248 -6.13 3.49 10.22
CA GLU A 248 -6.25 4.94 10.34
C GLU A 248 -7.14 5.47 9.22
N THR A 249 -8.15 6.27 9.57
CA THR A 249 -9.06 6.86 8.58
C THR A 249 -8.29 7.77 7.63
N SER A 250 -8.39 7.49 6.32
CA SER A 250 -7.83 8.22 5.15
C SER A 250 -6.49 7.79 4.55
N VAL A 251 -5.89 6.66 4.95
CA VAL A 251 -4.74 6.10 4.20
C VAL A 251 -5.19 5.64 2.79
N PRO A 252 -4.68 6.23 1.68
CA PRO A 252 -5.08 5.82 0.33
C PRO A 252 -4.29 4.58 -0.07
N GLN A 253 -4.97 3.44 -0.23
CA GLN A 253 -4.35 2.16 -0.59
C GLN A 253 -3.39 2.29 -1.79
N GLY A 254 -2.15 1.81 -1.62
CA GLY A 254 -1.27 1.52 -2.75
C GLY A 254 -1.79 0.31 -3.53
N LYS A 255 -1.39 0.15 -4.79
CA LYS A 255 -1.72 -1.07 -5.56
C LYS A 255 -0.73 -2.18 -5.18
N PRO A 256 -1.16 -3.26 -4.52
CA PRO A 256 -0.26 -4.32 -4.05
C PRO A 256 0.36 -5.11 -5.21
N THR A 257 -0.35 -5.18 -6.34
CA THR A 257 0.09 -5.83 -7.58
C THR A 257 -0.03 -4.86 -8.76
N ILE A 258 1.01 -4.83 -9.59
CA ILE A 258 1.02 -4.20 -10.92
C ILE A 258 1.01 -5.30 -11.98
N ILE A 259 0.19 -5.12 -13.02
CA ILE A 259 0.17 -6.01 -14.20
C ILE A 259 0.80 -5.25 -15.37
N GLY A 260 2.01 -5.65 -15.76
CA GLY A 260 2.70 -5.16 -16.95
C GLY A 260 2.50 -6.06 -18.16
N VAL A 261 2.64 -5.51 -19.36
CA VAL A 261 2.67 -6.27 -20.62
C VAL A 261 4.12 -6.47 -21.05
N LYS A 262 4.45 -7.65 -21.55
CA LYS A 262 5.79 -7.98 -22.08
C LYS A 262 6.22 -6.99 -23.17
N GLY A 263 7.46 -6.48 -23.08
CA GLY A 263 8.00 -5.41 -23.93
C GLY A 263 7.54 -3.98 -23.60
N SER A 264 6.45 -3.81 -22.85
CA SER A 264 5.92 -2.52 -22.38
C SER A 264 6.65 -2.05 -21.11
N SER A 265 6.02 -1.22 -20.28
CA SER A 265 6.55 -0.72 -19.02
C SER A 265 5.60 -0.82 -17.83
N ALA A 266 6.16 -0.68 -16.63
CA ALA A 266 5.47 -0.59 -15.35
C ALA A 266 5.93 0.66 -14.60
N THR A 267 4.99 1.32 -13.92
CA THR A 267 5.24 2.50 -13.07
C THR A 267 4.89 2.16 -11.62
N PHE A 268 5.85 2.32 -10.73
CA PHE A 268 5.75 2.07 -9.29
C PHE A 268 5.67 3.41 -8.55
N GLU A 269 4.77 3.53 -7.58
CA GLU A 269 4.61 4.72 -6.73
C GLU A 269 5.06 4.40 -5.29
N CYS A 270 6.27 4.82 -4.94
CA CYS A 270 6.82 4.72 -3.59
C CYS A 270 6.43 5.97 -2.78
N ARG A 271 5.51 5.86 -1.81
CA ARG A 271 5.15 6.99 -0.93
C ARG A 271 5.94 6.99 0.36
N TYR A 272 6.39 8.17 0.78
CA TYR A 272 7.14 8.39 2.02
C TYR A 272 6.43 9.43 2.89
N GLU A 273 6.46 9.26 4.20
CA GLU A 273 6.02 10.27 5.16
C GLU A 273 7.27 11.09 5.56
N PRO A 274 7.37 12.39 5.25
CA PRO A 274 8.53 13.18 5.63
C PRO A 274 8.56 13.32 7.16
N VAL A 275 9.53 12.63 7.76
CA VAL A 275 9.85 12.67 9.19
C VAL A 275 9.97 14.12 9.64
N ARG A 276 9.44 14.45 10.82
CA ARG A 276 9.45 15.83 11.36
C ARG A 276 10.84 16.35 11.78
N ARG A 277 11.91 15.74 11.29
CA ARG A 277 13.31 16.17 11.45
C ARG A 277 14.02 15.99 10.10
N LEU A 278 14.65 17.07 9.64
CA LEU A 278 15.38 17.09 8.38
C LEU A 278 16.68 16.28 8.53
N SER A 279 16.70 15.07 7.98
CA SER A 279 17.88 14.63 7.24
C SER A 279 17.71 15.07 5.80
N VAL A 280 18.76 15.68 5.25
CA VAL A 280 18.84 16.07 3.83
C VAL A 280 19.60 14.98 3.04
N SER A 281 19.92 13.85 3.68
CA SER A 281 20.86 12.85 3.18
C SER A 281 20.30 11.44 2.98
N SER A 282 19.02 11.19 3.25
CA SER A 282 18.45 9.83 3.17
C SER A 282 18.40 9.31 1.73
N VAL A 283 19.11 8.19 1.53
CA VAL A 283 19.23 7.50 0.26
C VAL A 283 18.01 6.61 0.05
N ASN A 284 17.12 7.07 -0.83
CA ASN A 284 15.95 6.33 -1.24
C ASN A 284 16.33 5.39 -2.39
N TYR A 285 16.11 4.10 -2.23
CA TYR A 285 16.46 3.09 -3.23
C TYR A 285 15.32 2.12 -3.51
N TRP A 286 15.31 1.61 -4.74
CA TRP A 286 14.35 0.61 -5.20
C TRP A 286 15.08 -0.70 -5.49
N CYS A 287 14.54 -1.81 -4.99
CA CYS A 287 15.22 -3.11 -5.02
C CYS A 287 14.25 -4.24 -5.34
N LYS A 288 14.77 -5.34 -5.91
CA LYS A 288 14.01 -6.57 -6.15
C LYS A 288 14.22 -7.54 -4.99
N TRP A 289 13.14 -7.94 -4.34
CA TRP A 289 13.16 -8.87 -3.22
C TRP A 289 13.64 -10.26 -3.65
N ARG A 290 14.40 -10.90 -2.77
CA ARG A 290 14.83 -12.30 -2.84
C ARG A 290 14.83 -12.88 -1.43
N GLU A 291 14.78 -14.20 -1.32
CA GLU A 291 14.84 -14.93 -0.04
C GLU A 291 16.13 -14.63 0.76
N SER A 292 17.20 -14.21 0.09
CA SER A 292 18.49 -13.82 0.68
C SER A 292 18.71 -12.30 0.84
N GLY A 293 17.66 -11.46 0.74
CA GLY A 293 17.75 -10.00 0.81
C GLY A 293 17.26 -9.26 -0.44
N CYS A 294 17.14 -7.94 -0.35
CA CYS A 294 16.65 -7.11 -1.45
C CYS A 294 17.79 -6.59 -2.34
N ALA A 295 17.80 -6.97 -3.62
CA ALA A 295 18.84 -6.58 -4.57
C ALA A 295 18.58 -5.17 -5.14
N ARG A 296 19.40 -4.18 -4.75
CA ARG A 296 19.35 -2.77 -5.20
C ARG A 296 19.37 -2.67 -6.73
N ILE A 297 18.45 -1.90 -7.30
CA ILE A 297 18.33 -1.66 -8.75
C ILE A 297 18.69 -0.22 -9.10
N ILE A 298 18.12 0.75 -8.39
CA ILE A 298 18.31 2.19 -8.63
C ILE A 298 18.12 2.97 -7.32
N ASP A 299 18.76 4.14 -7.19
CA ASP A 299 18.56 5.07 -6.08
C ASP A 299 18.55 6.55 -6.51
N ASN A 300 18.28 7.44 -5.54
CA ASN A 300 18.27 8.89 -5.71
C ASN A 300 19.68 9.54 -5.77
N THR A 301 20.78 8.75 -5.64
CA THR A 301 22.16 9.24 -5.75
C THR A 301 22.79 8.96 -7.12
N GLY A 302 22.13 8.15 -7.96
CA GLY A 302 22.56 7.83 -9.32
C GLY A 302 23.20 6.45 -9.49
N PHE A 303 23.06 5.53 -8.53
CA PHE A 303 23.36 4.12 -8.79
C PHE A 303 22.31 3.54 -9.74
N VAL A 304 22.76 2.78 -10.73
CA VAL A 304 21.91 1.86 -11.51
C VAL A 304 22.62 0.52 -11.61
N SER A 305 21.90 -0.57 -11.40
CA SER A 305 22.42 -1.93 -11.61
C SER A 305 22.57 -2.21 -13.12
N PRO A 306 23.71 -2.72 -13.62
CA PRO A 306 24.00 -2.79 -15.05
C PRO A 306 22.95 -3.49 -15.92
N ILE A 307 22.27 -4.52 -15.39
CA ILE A 307 21.19 -5.23 -16.12
C ILE A 307 19.89 -4.43 -16.28
N TYR A 308 19.83 -3.22 -15.71
CA TYR A 308 18.72 -2.27 -15.78
C TYR A 308 19.10 -0.91 -16.39
N GLU A 309 20.34 -0.73 -16.84
CA GLU A 309 20.76 0.46 -17.60
C GLU A 309 19.87 0.66 -18.85
N GLY A 310 19.58 1.92 -19.19
CA GLY A 310 18.69 2.27 -20.29
C GLY A 310 17.21 1.93 -20.10
N ARG A 311 16.83 1.18 -19.04
CA ARG A 311 15.47 0.65 -18.86
C ARG A 311 14.81 0.91 -17.50
N VAL A 312 15.54 1.44 -16.51
CA VAL A 312 14.97 1.91 -15.24
C VAL A 312 15.29 3.40 -15.00
N ALA A 313 14.33 4.15 -14.46
CA ALA A 313 14.52 5.54 -14.06
C ALA A 313 13.71 5.85 -12.79
N MET A 314 14.28 6.69 -11.92
CA MET A 314 13.66 7.18 -10.69
C MET A 314 13.36 8.67 -10.83
N TYR A 315 12.20 9.11 -10.35
CA TYR A 315 11.79 10.51 -10.30
C TYR A 315 11.24 10.82 -8.91
N ASP A 316 11.92 11.67 -8.15
CA ASP A 316 11.33 12.23 -6.93
C ASP A 316 10.24 13.26 -7.30
N SER A 317 9.25 13.42 -6.42
CA SER A 317 8.24 14.47 -6.46
C SER A 317 7.97 14.97 -5.04
N PRO A 318 8.88 15.81 -4.48
CA PRO A 318 8.87 16.18 -3.07
C PRO A 318 7.54 16.77 -2.58
N GLY A 319 6.89 17.61 -3.39
CA GLY A 319 5.57 18.19 -3.06
C GLY A 319 4.44 17.17 -2.90
N ASN A 320 4.56 16.00 -3.54
CA ASN A 320 3.62 14.88 -3.43
C ASN A 320 4.12 13.76 -2.51
N LYS A 321 5.29 13.93 -1.86
CA LYS A 321 5.94 12.93 -0.99
C LYS A 321 6.08 11.54 -1.63
N THR A 322 6.26 11.48 -2.95
CA THR A 322 6.17 10.23 -3.72
C THR A 322 7.31 10.14 -4.72
N ILE A 323 8.09 9.07 -4.67
CA ILE A 323 9.05 8.71 -5.71
C ILE A 323 8.35 7.80 -6.71
N THR A 324 8.45 8.15 -8.00
CA THR A 324 7.99 7.33 -9.11
C THR A 324 9.17 6.57 -9.71
N VAL A 325 9.06 5.24 -9.82
CA VAL A 325 10.06 4.41 -10.52
C VAL A 325 9.42 3.81 -11.76
N ILE A 326 10.06 3.98 -12.91
CA ILE A 326 9.60 3.43 -14.20
C ILE A 326 10.56 2.32 -14.61
N LEU A 327 10.04 1.13 -14.90
CA LEU A 327 10.77 0.00 -15.49
C LEU A 327 10.15 -0.34 -16.86
N ASN A 328 10.92 -0.19 -17.95
CA ASN A 328 10.47 -0.47 -19.31
C ASN A 328 11.16 -1.72 -19.93
N GLN A 329 10.82 -2.03 -21.19
CA GLN A 329 11.29 -3.23 -21.90
C GLN A 329 11.00 -4.54 -21.14
N LEU A 330 9.82 -4.66 -20.52
CA LEU A 330 9.50 -5.72 -19.55
C LEU A 330 9.72 -7.15 -20.09
N LYS A 331 10.43 -7.97 -19.32
CA LYS A 331 10.86 -9.35 -19.63
C LYS A 331 10.34 -10.30 -18.55
N ASP A 332 10.20 -11.58 -18.85
CA ASP A 332 9.73 -12.58 -17.87
C ASP A 332 10.59 -12.65 -16.60
N SER A 333 11.89 -12.35 -16.70
CA SER A 333 12.83 -12.22 -15.56
C SER A 333 12.49 -11.08 -14.59
N ASP A 334 11.68 -10.11 -15.00
CA ASP A 334 11.26 -9.00 -14.16
C ASP A 334 10.07 -9.37 -13.26
N LYS A 335 9.38 -10.49 -13.49
CA LYS A 335 8.32 -11.00 -12.58
C LYS A 335 8.81 -11.14 -11.13
N GLY A 336 7.98 -10.80 -10.14
CA GLY A 336 8.28 -10.93 -8.71
C GLY A 336 8.08 -9.63 -7.92
N TYR A 337 8.61 -9.58 -6.70
CA TYR A 337 8.33 -8.50 -5.74
C TYR A 337 9.45 -7.45 -5.68
N TYR A 338 9.05 -6.20 -5.53
CA TYR A 338 9.91 -5.02 -5.52
C TYR A 338 9.61 -4.16 -4.30
N TRP A 339 10.64 -3.68 -3.61
CA TRP A 339 10.52 -2.90 -2.38
C TRP A 339 11.08 -1.48 -2.60
N CYS A 340 10.33 -0.50 -2.09
CA CYS A 340 10.76 0.88 -1.88
C CYS A 340 11.46 0.97 -0.53
N MET A 341 12.68 1.51 -0.46
CA MET A 341 13.52 1.49 0.74
C MET A 341 14.11 2.87 1.04
N THR A 342 14.32 3.15 2.32
CA THR A 342 15.22 4.20 2.81
C THR A 342 16.41 3.55 3.53
N ASP A 343 17.42 4.33 3.83
CA ASP A 343 18.58 3.98 4.67
C ASP A 343 18.37 4.29 6.15
N GLU A 344 17.72 5.39 6.49
CA GLU A 344 17.62 5.90 7.87
C GLU A 344 16.51 5.25 8.72
N GLU A 345 15.30 4.99 8.19
CA GLU A 345 14.16 4.51 9.00
C GLU A 345 13.35 3.40 8.30
N LYS A 346 13.37 2.20 8.89
CA LYS A 346 12.83 0.95 8.33
C LYS A 346 11.29 0.88 8.23
N GLU A 347 10.56 1.92 8.65
CA GLU A 347 9.09 1.88 8.86
C GLU A 347 8.24 2.07 7.58
N GLN A 348 8.84 2.39 6.44
CA GLN A 348 8.12 2.72 5.20
C GLN A 348 8.54 1.88 3.98
N GLN A 349 8.71 0.57 4.18
CA GLN A 349 9.07 -0.36 3.11
C GLN A 349 7.83 -0.80 2.32
N SER A 350 7.45 0.00 1.32
CA SER A 350 6.36 -0.36 0.41
C SER A 350 6.79 -1.49 -0.53
N SER A 351 6.26 -2.69 -0.34
CA SER A 351 6.44 -3.81 -1.27
C SER A 351 5.34 -3.83 -2.34
N THR A 352 5.67 -4.30 -3.55
CA THR A 352 4.74 -4.36 -4.69
C THR A 352 5.11 -5.53 -5.59
N GLU A 353 4.11 -6.32 -5.98
CA GLU A 353 4.27 -7.46 -6.88
C GLU A 353 4.14 -7.02 -8.35
N LEU A 354 5.12 -7.35 -9.18
CA LEU A 354 5.03 -7.20 -10.64
C LEU A 354 4.65 -8.56 -11.27
N LYS A 355 3.41 -8.64 -11.77
CA LYS A 355 2.97 -9.70 -12.68
C LYS A 355 3.15 -9.21 -14.12
N ILE A 356 3.62 -10.08 -15.02
CA ILE A 356 3.79 -9.78 -16.45
C ILE A 356 2.99 -10.77 -17.28
N ILE A 357 2.18 -10.25 -18.19
CA ILE A 357 1.34 -11.02 -19.13
C ILE A 357 1.85 -10.83 -20.57
N ASP A 358 1.61 -11.83 -21.42
CA ASP A 358 1.81 -11.68 -22.86
C ASP A 358 0.70 -10.80 -23.47
N GLY A 359 1.07 -10.04 -24.50
CA GLY A 359 0.23 -9.04 -25.16
C GLY A 359 1.08 -8.08 -25.99
N GLU A 360 0.46 -7.15 -26.69
CA GLU A 360 1.19 -6.10 -27.40
C GLU A 360 1.36 -4.84 -26.53
N PRO A 361 2.56 -4.21 -26.51
CA PRO A 361 2.72 -2.85 -26.02
C PRO A 361 1.79 -1.88 -26.75
N GLY A 362 1.27 -0.91 -26.02
CA GLY A 362 0.46 0.17 -26.58
C GLY A 362 1.30 1.13 -27.41
N LEU A 363 2.45 1.56 -26.86
CA LEU A 363 3.42 2.38 -27.60
C LEU A 363 4.22 1.50 -28.57
N LYS A 364 4.45 1.98 -29.80
CA LYS A 364 5.13 1.23 -30.87
C LYS A 364 6.12 2.10 -31.63
N GLY A 365 7.26 1.53 -31.99
CA GLY A 365 8.32 2.18 -32.77
C GLY A 365 9.51 1.25 -32.94
N LYS A 366 10.65 1.79 -33.40
CA LYS A 366 11.92 1.04 -33.39
C LYS A 366 12.49 1.01 -31.96
N THR A 367 13.04 -0.12 -31.55
CA THR A 367 13.78 -0.28 -30.28
C THR A 367 15.28 0.01 -30.42
N GLU A 368 15.78 0.04 -31.65
CA GLU A 368 17.18 0.27 -31.99
C GLU A 368 17.25 1.03 -33.32
N VAL A 369 18.13 2.02 -33.40
CA VAL A 369 18.35 2.87 -34.57
C VAL A 369 19.84 3.11 -34.74
N GLU A 370 20.39 2.63 -35.85
CA GLU A 370 21.75 2.97 -36.29
C GLU A 370 21.73 4.28 -37.10
N ALA A 371 22.76 5.10 -36.90
CA ALA A 371 23.00 6.34 -37.63
C ALA A 371 24.50 6.55 -37.89
N GLN A 372 24.82 7.45 -38.82
CA GLN A 372 26.19 7.94 -39.04
C GLN A 372 26.34 9.38 -38.54
N VAL A 373 27.53 9.74 -38.03
CA VAL A 373 27.84 11.13 -37.65
C VAL A 373 27.55 12.08 -38.81
N GLY A 374 26.84 13.18 -38.54
CA GLY A 374 26.42 14.16 -39.55
C GLY A 374 25.12 13.83 -40.30
N SER A 375 24.52 12.65 -40.08
CA SER A 375 23.24 12.28 -40.70
C SER A 375 22.03 12.84 -39.95
N ARG A 376 20.94 13.11 -40.69
CA ARG A 376 19.63 13.46 -40.13
C ARG A 376 18.90 12.19 -39.67
N VAL A 377 18.37 12.19 -38.44
CA VAL A 377 17.72 11.03 -37.81
C VAL A 377 16.38 11.42 -37.21
N ASP A 378 15.32 10.66 -37.50
CA ASP A 378 13.99 10.83 -36.93
C ASP A 378 13.61 9.61 -36.06
N LEU A 379 13.66 9.76 -34.74
CA LEU A 379 13.18 8.76 -33.78
C LEU A 379 11.65 8.86 -33.67
N THR A 380 10.94 7.75 -33.90
CA THR A 380 9.48 7.73 -34.03
C THR A 380 8.81 6.87 -32.96
N CYS A 381 7.75 7.39 -32.34
CA CYS A 381 6.97 6.70 -31.32
C CYS A 381 5.47 6.90 -31.58
N SER A 382 4.80 5.81 -31.97
CA SER A 382 3.38 5.77 -32.23
C SER A 382 2.59 5.43 -30.98
N TYR A 383 1.45 6.10 -30.80
CA TYR A 383 0.59 5.98 -29.62
C TYR A 383 -0.88 5.66 -29.98
N PRO A 384 -1.55 4.81 -29.20
CA PRO A 384 -2.94 4.41 -29.45
C PRO A 384 -3.91 5.44 -28.85
N CYS A 385 -5.17 5.45 -29.32
CA CYS A 385 -6.19 6.43 -28.91
C CYS A 385 -6.47 6.48 -27.39
N LYS A 386 -6.15 5.43 -26.61
CA LYS A 386 -6.18 5.48 -25.13
C LYS A 386 -5.31 6.61 -24.53
N TYR A 387 -4.32 7.08 -25.27
CA TYR A 387 -3.40 8.17 -24.88
C TYR A 387 -3.56 9.45 -25.72
N TYR A 388 -4.67 9.59 -26.43
CA TYR A 388 -4.94 10.78 -27.24
C TYR A 388 -4.84 12.08 -26.43
N SER A 389 -5.54 12.14 -25.30
CA SER A 389 -5.59 13.29 -24.37
C SER A 389 -4.46 13.30 -23.32
N TYR A 390 -3.40 12.52 -23.52
CA TYR A 390 -2.25 12.47 -22.61
C TYR A 390 -1.14 13.37 -23.15
N GLN A 391 -0.38 13.99 -22.26
CA GLN A 391 0.86 14.66 -22.65
C GLN A 391 1.83 13.59 -23.15
N LYS A 392 2.38 13.77 -24.35
CA LYS A 392 3.43 12.90 -24.89
C LYS A 392 4.77 13.59 -24.67
N TYR A 393 5.82 12.82 -24.40
CA TYR A 393 7.16 13.36 -24.22
C TYR A 393 8.22 12.43 -24.80
N TRP A 394 9.36 13.02 -25.14
CA TRP A 394 10.63 12.34 -25.37
C TRP A 394 11.64 12.78 -24.29
N CYS A 395 12.55 11.89 -23.90
CA CYS A 395 13.66 12.22 -23.00
C CYS A 395 14.91 11.39 -23.32
N LYS A 396 16.11 11.93 -23.05
CA LYS A 396 17.37 11.16 -23.06
C LYS A 396 17.62 10.58 -21.67
N TRP A 397 17.82 9.27 -21.58
CA TRP A 397 18.02 8.55 -20.32
C TRP A 397 19.45 8.75 -19.79
N ASN A 398 19.59 8.81 -18.47
CA ASN A 398 20.87 8.74 -17.77
C ASN A 398 20.70 8.02 -16.41
N ASN A 399 21.80 7.80 -15.69
CA ASN A 399 21.78 7.12 -14.40
C ASN A 399 21.01 7.88 -13.28
N THR A 400 20.68 9.16 -13.47
CA THR A 400 19.89 9.97 -12.52
C THR A 400 18.44 10.21 -12.96
N GLY A 401 17.98 9.62 -14.06
CA GLY A 401 16.59 9.74 -14.53
C GLY A 401 16.45 9.74 -16.06
N CYS A 402 15.65 10.67 -16.59
CA CYS A 402 15.51 10.88 -18.03
C CYS A 402 15.21 12.37 -18.30
N ILE A 403 16.11 13.04 -19.02
CA ILE A 403 16.11 14.48 -19.25
C ILE A 403 15.19 14.80 -20.43
N SER A 404 14.16 15.62 -20.22
CA SER A 404 13.15 15.93 -21.23
C SER A 404 13.75 16.61 -22.46
N MET A 405 13.42 16.11 -23.64
CA MET A 405 13.83 16.66 -24.94
C MET A 405 12.71 17.53 -25.54
N PRO A 406 13.04 18.59 -26.31
CA PRO A 406 12.07 19.21 -27.21
C PRO A 406 11.69 18.20 -28.31
N SER A 407 10.41 18.11 -28.65
CA SER A 407 9.89 17.20 -29.68
C SER A 407 8.72 17.85 -30.41
N SER A 408 8.44 17.41 -31.64
CA SER A 408 7.63 18.17 -32.60
C SER A 408 6.15 18.39 -32.25
N ASP A 409 5.63 17.76 -31.18
CA ASP A 409 4.27 18.00 -30.70
C ASP A 409 4.17 17.87 -29.17
N GLN A 410 4.26 19.01 -28.48
CA GLN A 410 3.86 19.17 -27.07
C GLN A 410 2.46 19.81 -26.94
N SER A 411 1.71 19.94 -28.03
CA SER A 411 0.41 20.61 -28.00
C SER A 411 -0.62 19.78 -27.24
N HIS A 412 -1.44 20.45 -26.43
CA HIS A 412 -2.61 19.82 -25.84
C HIS A 412 -3.71 19.81 -26.91
N PRO A 413 -4.30 18.65 -27.27
CA PRO A 413 -5.34 18.61 -28.29
C PRO A 413 -6.54 19.46 -27.86
N GLY A 414 -6.95 20.38 -28.73
CA GLY A 414 -8.03 21.31 -28.46
C GLY A 414 -9.39 20.62 -28.28
N THR A 415 -10.26 21.23 -27.48
CA THR A 415 -11.58 20.69 -27.11
C THR A 415 -12.49 20.52 -28.34
N GLY A 416 -12.48 19.32 -28.93
CA GLY A 416 -13.37 18.96 -30.05
C GLY A 416 -12.76 18.06 -31.14
N VAL A 417 -11.45 17.82 -31.12
CA VAL A 417 -10.77 16.99 -32.14
C VAL A 417 -10.95 15.48 -31.85
N THR A 418 -11.05 14.67 -32.91
CA THR A 418 -11.34 13.22 -32.84
C THR A 418 -10.11 12.40 -33.21
N CYS A 419 -9.82 11.31 -32.50
CA CYS A 419 -8.55 10.58 -32.62
C CYS A 419 -8.19 10.10 -34.04
N ASP A 420 -9.15 9.93 -34.96
CA ASP A 420 -8.88 9.43 -36.32
C ASP A 420 -8.43 10.50 -37.33
N THR A 421 -8.43 11.81 -37.00
CA THR A 421 -7.89 12.86 -37.88
C THR A 421 -6.42 13.18 -37.66
N ASP A 422 -5.84 12.73 -36.55
CA ASP A 422 -4.56 13.26 -36.05
C ASP A 422 -3.40 12.27 -36.25
N ASN A 423 -2.18 12.78 -36.38
CA ASN A 423 -0.99 11.94 -36.48
C ASN A 423 -0.71 11.23 -35.15
N LYS A 424 -0.97 9.92 -35.11
CA LYS A 424 -0.76 9.02 -33.97
C LYS A 424 0.72 8.69 -33.71
N THR A 425 1.64 9.61 -34.03
CA THR A 425 3.10 9.45 -33.95
C THR A 425 3.78 10.73 -33.50
N VAL A 426 4.60 10.67 -32.44
CA VAL A 426 5.46 11.77 -32.01
C VAL A 426 6.89 11.50 -32.46
N ILE A 427 7.54 12.53 -33.02
CA ILE A 427 8.88 12.44 -33.60
C ILE A 427 9.86 13.30 -32.78
N LEU A 428 11.03 12.73 -32.49
CA LEU A 428 12.22 13.45 -32.05
C LEU A 428 13.23 13.44 -33.22
N SER A 429 13.47 14.61 -33.78
CA SER A 429 14.33 14.81 -34.95
C SER A 429 15.69 15.37 -34.55
N PHE A 430 16.75 14.83 -35.15
CA PHE A 430 18.11 15.34 -35.11
C PHE A 430 18.48 15.77 -36.53
N ASP A 431 18.78 17.05 -36.75
CA ASP A 431 19.17 17.53 -38.10
C ASP A 431 20.56 17.03 -38.53
N SER A 432 21.44 16.74 -37.57
CA SER A 432 22.78 16.16 -37.75
C SER A 432 23.23 15.54 -36.43
N VAL A 433 23.27 14.20 -36.31
CA VAL A 433 23.70 13.53 -35.07
C VAL A 433 25.22 13.60 -34.85
N THR A 434 25.65 13.70 -33.59
CA THR A 434 27.05 13.56 -33.18
C THR A 434 27.27 12.31 -32.33
N LYS A 435 28.52 11.99 -31.94
CA LYS A 435 28.78 10.78 -31.13
C LYS A 435 28.20 10.90 -29.71
N GLU A 436 28.06 12.13 -29.22
CA GLU A 436 27.40 12.48 -27.95
C GLU A 436 25.87 12.26 -27.98
N ASP A 437 25.26 12.14 -29.16
CA ASP A 437 23.86 11.73 -29.31
C ASP A 437 23.66 10.23 -29.09
N GLU A 438 24.70 9.40 -29.07
CA GLU A 438 24.57 7.97 -28.76
C GLU A 438 23.91 7.74 -27.38
N GLY A 439 23.13 6.66 -27.27
CA GLY A 439 22.55 6.21 -26.00
C GLY A 439 21.03 5.96 -26.05
N TRP A 440 20.45 5.87 -24.85
CA TRP A 440 19.05 5.53 -24.67
C TRP A 440 18.13 6.76 -24.68
N TYR A 441 17.10 6.72 -25.51
CA TYR A 441 16.01 7.70 -25.54
C TYR A 441 14.70 7.00 -25.23
N TRP A 442 13.84 7.64 -24.44
CA TRP A 442 12.51 7.11 -24.13
C TRP A 442 11.43 8.03 -24.69
N CYS A 443 10.40 7.45 -25.30
CA CYS A 443 9.11 8.13 -25.42
C CYS A 443 8.17 7.65 -24.31
N GLY A 444 7.23 8.51 -23.91
CA GLY A 444 6.27 8.18 -22.87
C GLY A 444 5.03 9.06 -22.88
N VAL A 445 4.06 8.65 -22.07
CA VAL A 445 2.81 9.39 -21.87
C VAL A 445 2.64 9.79 -20.40
N LYS A 446 2.08 10.98 -20.17
CA LYS A 446 1.91 11.58 -18.84
C LYS A 446 0.51 12.21 -18.72
N ARG A 447 -0.10 12.14 -17.54
CA ARG A 447 -1.42 12.73 -17.25
C ARG A 447 -1.48 13.22 -15.81
N ASN A 448 -1.85 14.48 -15.62
CA ASN A 448 -2.00 15.11 -14.30
C ASN A 448 -0.77 14.93 -13.40
N GLY A 449 0.44 14.98 -13.98
CA GLY A 449 1.70 14.74 -13.27
C GLY A 449 2.14 13.27 -13.18
N ILE A 450 1.23 12.31 -13.34
CA ILE A 450 1.51 10.86 -13.23
C ILE A 450 2.03 10.33 -14.56
N PHE A 451 3.14 9.58 -14.52
CA PHE A 451 3.72 8.88 -15.67
C PHE A 451 2.94 7.59 -16.01
N GLY A 452 2.81 7.27 -17.30
CA GLY A 452 2.11 6.11 -17.82
C GLY A 452 3.04 5.14 -18.57
N GLU A 453 2.54 4.59 -19.67
CA GLU A 453 3.32 3.68 -20.52
C GLU A 453 4.52 4.41 -21.17
N THR A 454 5.63 3.70 -21.33
CA THR A 454 6.91 4.19 -21.86
C THR A 454 7.57 3.13 -22.73
N MET A 455 8.29 3.57 -23.76
CA MET A 455 9.06 2.73 -24.69
C MET A 455 10.45 3.33 -24.85
N ALA A 456 11.47 2.49 -24.80
CA ALA A 456 12.86 2.88 -25.01
C ALA A 456 13.34 2.53 -26.42
N VAL A 457 14.22 3.37 -26.96
CA VAL A 457 14.99 3.15 -28.18
C VAL A 457 16.46 3.44 -27.89
N TYR A 458 17.36 2.59 -28.37
CA TYR A 458 18.79 2.87 -28.40
C TYR A 458 19.16 3.52 -29.73
N LEU A 459 19.82 4.69 -29.69
CA LEU A 459 20.43 5.34 -30.83
C LEU A 459 21.92 5.01 -30.82
N GLN A 460 22.39 4.25 -31.81
CA GLN A 460 23.80 3.94 -32.03
C GLN A 460 24.35 4.86 -33.11
N VAL A 461 25.46 5.53 -32.85
CA VAL A 461 26.08 6.47 -33.78
C VAL A 461 27.45 5.94 -34.21
N THR A 462 27.54 5.53 -35.46
CA THR A 462 28.78 5.08 -36.09
C THR A 462 29.53 6.27 -36.69
N GLU A 463 30.84 6.31 -36.44
CA GLU A 463 31.73 7.16 -37.23
C GLU A 463 31.87 6.52 -38.61
N GLY A 464 31.51 7.26 -39.66
CA GLY A 464 31.66 6.77 -41.03
C GLY A 464 33.15 6.60 -41.34
N SER A 465 33.56 5.40 -41.74
CA SER A 465 34.90 5.18 -42.31
C SER A 465 35.01 6.02 -43.58
N GLY A 466 35.81 7.09 -43.54
CA GLY A 466 36.07 7.90 -44.72
C GLY A 466 36.78 7.08 -45.79
N ASP A 467 36.16 6.95 -46.96
CA ASP A 467 36.77 6.35 -48.14
C ASP A 467 37.91 7.23 -48.67
N GLU A 468 39.10 7.11 -48.07
CA GLU A 468 40.31 7.70 -48.63
C GLU A 468 40.69 6.98 -49.94
N ASN A 469 40.76 7.77 -51.02
CA ASN A 469 41.39 7.45 -52.31
C ASN A 469 40.69 6.43 -53.22
N SER A 470 39.55 6.82 -53.77
CA SER A 470 39.12 6.36 -55.11
C SER A 470 39.92 7.05 -56.23
N LEU A 471 41.24 6.79 -56.29
CA LEU A 471 42.14 7.39 -57.29
C LEU A 471 43.20 6.42 -57.86
N GLU A 472 42.76 5.35 -58.52
CA GLU A 472 43.52 4.79 -59.64
C GLU A 472 42.61 4.46 -60.81
N LEU A 473 43.01 4.89 -62.01
CA LEU A 473 42.20 4.81 -63.23
C LEU A 473 42.94 3.97 -64.29
N MET A 474 42.24 2.95 -64.80
CA MET A 474 42.60 2.14 -65.98
C MET A 474 43.92 1.36 -65.95
N LYS A 475 43.78 0.03 -66.02
CA LYS A 475 44.41 -0.73 -67.11
C LYS A 475 43.47 -1.82 -67.63
N VAL A 476 43.63 -2.12 -68.91
CA VAL A 476 42.73 -2.94 -69.73
C VAL A 476 43.57 -4.00 -70.47
N ASP A 477 42.89 -5.05 -70.92
CA ASP A 477 43.35 -6.15 -71.76
C ASP A 477 44.17 -7.29 -71.11
N ALA A 478 43.66 -8.50 -71.36
CA ALA A 478 44.35 -9.80 -71.35
C ALA A 478 44.97 -10.02 -72.77
N PRO A 479 45.52 -11.19 -73.22
CA PRO A 479 45.17 -12.56 -72.79
C PRO A 479 46.28 -13.64 -72.81
N SER A 480 45.85 -14.89 -72.51
CA SER A 480 46.09 -16.11 -73.31
C SER A 480 47.09 -17.20 -72.84
N HIS A 481 46.63 -18.46 -73.01
CA HIS A 481 47.35 -19.73 -73.28
C HIS A 481 48.35 -20.31 -72.23
N ALA A 482 48.47 -21.64 -72.02
CA ALA A 482 47.65 -22.78 -72.49
C ALA A 482 47.82 -24.07 -71.64
N GLU A 483 46.74 -24.88 -71.61
CA GLU A 483 46.57 -26.36 -71.58
C GLU A 483 47.46 -27.40 -70.78
N PRO A 484 46.94 -28.64 -70.54
CA PRO A 484 47.40 -29.63 -69.52
C PRO A 484 48.17 -30.83 -70.17
N PRO A 485 48.16 -32.13 -69.71
CA PRO A 485 47.67 -32.81 -68.49
C PRO A 485 48.59 -33.91 -67.85
N SER A 486 48.13 -34.59 -66.78
CA SER A 486 48.14 -36.08 -66.66
C SER A 486 47.58 -36.65 -65.34
N HIS A 487 46.83 -37.78 -65.45
CA HIS A 487 46.74 -39.02 -64.62
C HIS A 487 46.84 -39.00 -63.06
N ALA A 488 46.14 -39.85 -62.27
CA ALA A 488 45.27 -41.02 -62.55
C ALA A 488 44.20 -41.29 -61.45
N ASP A 489 43.18 -42.07 -61.82
CA ASP A 489 42.21 -42.81 -60.95
C ASP A 489 42.79 -44.22 -60.58
N PRO A 490 42.14 -45.16 -59.82
CA PRO A 490 40.72 -45.29 -59.42
C PRO A 490 40.54 -45.58 -57.89
N ASN A 491 39.55 -46.28 -57.27
CA ASN A 491 38.40 -47.18 -57.58
C ASN A 491 37.51 -47.29 -56.30
N SER A 492 36.26 -47.80 -56.20
CA SER A 492 35.08 -47.80 -57.11
C SER A 492 33.82 -48.49 -56.49
N ILE A 493 32.89 -47.72 -55.90
CA ILE A 493 31.41 -47.90 -55.95
C ILE A 493 30.78 -49.25 -55.34
N PRO A 494 29.46 -49.66 -55.51
CA PRO A 494 28.59 -49.94 -54.32
C PRO A 494 27.61 -51.18 -54.37
N ARG A 495 26.53 -51.16 -53.55
CA ARG A 495 25.30 -52.03 -53.47
C ARG A 495 25.47 -53.40 -52.76
N GLY A 496 24.42 -54.03 -52.17
CA GLY A 496 23.04 -53.59 -51.85
C GLY A 496 21.98 -54.74 -51.78
N ARG A 497 20.83 -54.50 -51.10
CA ARG A 497 19.57 -55.31 -50.95
C ARG A 497 19.49 -56.47 -49.91
N ALA A 498 18.34 -56.48 -49.19
CA ALA A 498 17.35 -57.53 -48.82
C ALA A 498 17.74 -59.04 -48.70
N SER A 499 17.01 -59.94 -47.99
CA SER A 499 15.64 -59.89 -47.42
C SER A 499 15.39 -60.93 -46.30
N SER A 500 14.25 -60.79 -45.60
CA SER A 500 13.34 -61.85 -45.09
C SER A 500 13.66 -62.76 -43.87
N ASP A 501 12.85 -62.55 -42.83
CA ASP A 501 11.90 -63.52 -42.19
C ASP A 501 12.36 -64.80 -41.45
N ALA A 502 12.00 -64.84 -40.15
CA ALA A 502 11.46 -66.03 -39.46
C ALA A 502 10.49 -65.57 -38.33
N ALA A 503 9.42 -66.33 -38.05
CA ALA A 503 8.32 -65.96 -37.13
C ALA A 503 8.04 -67.06 -36.08
N VAL A 504 6.81 -67.10 -35.52
CA VAL A 504 6.24 -68.09 -34.55
C VAL A 504 6.61 -67.78 -33.07
N GLN A 505 5.69 -67.68 -32.08
CA GLN A 505 4.21 -67.70 -31.95
C GLN A 505 3.86 -67.05 -30.57
N GLN A 506 2.64 -66.78 -30.07
CA GLN A 506 1.20 -66.90 -30.42
C GLN A 506 0.46 -65.70 -29.68
N ALA A 507 -0.85 -65.50 -29.48
CA ALA A 507 -2.10 -66.23 -29.70
C ALA A 507 -3.34 -65.28 -29.87
N ALA A 508 -4.54 -65.78 -29.53
CA ALA A 508 -5.86 -65.13 -29.59
C ALA A 508 -6.30 -64.60 -28.19
N ALA A 509 -7.48 -63.99 -27.96
CA ALA A 509 -8.71 -63.87 -28.75
C ALA A 509 -9.43 -62.53 -28.41
N SER A 510 -10.01 -61.78 -29.36
CA SER A 510 -11.33 -61.93 -30.01
C SER A 510 -12.51 -61.31 -29.25
N GLU A 511 -13.49 -60.82 -30.00
CA GLU A 511 -14.61 -59.98 -29.55
C GLU A 511 -15.72 -60.75 -28.83
N SER A 512 -16.60 -60.02 -28.11
CA SER A 512 -18.02 -60.37 -28.06
C SER A 512 -18.90 -59.13 -27.89
N SER A 513 -20.10 -59.17 -28.46
CA SER A 513 -21.11 -58.11 -28.33
C SER A 513 -22.50 -58.72 -28.12
N GLN A 514 -23.22 -58.21 -27.11
CA GLN A 514 -24.64 -58.45 -26.80
C GLN A 514 -25.05 -57.34 -25.80
N SER A 515 -26.13 -56.58 -25.95
CA SER A 515 -27.36 -56.69 -26.77
C SER A 515 -28.44 -57.65 -26.25
N HIS A 516 -28.92 -57.36 -25.04
CA HIS A 516 -30.30 -57.58 -24.59
C HIS A 516 -30.71 -56.36 -23.75
N GLY A 517 -31.98 -55.98 -23.59
CA GLY A 517 -33.23 -56.55 -24.11
C GLY A 517 -34.40 -55.98 -23.29
N SER A 518 -35.19 -55.09 -23.88
CA SER A 518 -36.19 -54.23 -23.21
C SER A 518 -37.20 -54.96 -22.31
N ASN A 519 -37.54 -54.41 -21.13
CA ASN A 519 -38.87 -53.79 -20.91
C ASN A 519 -39.16 -53.18 -19.52
N THR A 520 -39.87 -52.04 -19.57
CA THR A 520 -41.03 -51.63 -18.74
C THR A 520 -40.98 -51.73 -17.21
N LEU A 521 -40.91 -50.56 -16.55
CA LEU A 521 -41.97 -50.08 -15.63
C LEU A 521 -41.82 -48.57 -15.38
N VAL A 522 -42.92 -47.81 -15.53
CA VAL A 522 -42.94 -46.34 -15.37
C VAL A 522 -44.16 -45.92 -14.56
N LEU A 523 -43.91 -45.18 -13.47
CA LEU A 523 -44.77 -44.31 -12.64
C LEU A 523 -44.54 -44.55 -11.13
N PRO A 524 -44.66 -43.54 -10.24
CA PRO A 524 -44.80 -42.09 -10.48
C PRO A 524 -43.81 -41.25 -9.64
N LEU A 525 -42.60 -40.99 -10.14
CA LEU A 525 -41.64 -40.07 -9.45
C LEU A 525 -41.91 -38.58 -9.73
N THR A 526 -42.98 -38.25 -10.47
CA THR A 526 -43.29 -36.88 -10.90
C THR A 526 -43.87 -36.01 -9.79
N LEU A 527 -44.63 -36.60 -8.85
CA LEU A 527 -45.30 -35.85 -7.79
C LEU A 527 -44.31 -35.33 -6.74
N THR A 528 -43.29 -36.11 -6.38
CA THR A 528 -42.27 -35.73 -5.40
C THR A 528 -41.37 -34.62 -5.92
N CYS A 529 -40.91 -34.69 -7.18
CA CYS A 529 -40.14 -33.61 -7.80
C CYS A 529 -40.94 -32.30 -7.90
N ALA A 530 -42.24 -32.36 -8.20
CA ALA A 530 -43.11 -31.19 -8.21
C ALA A 530 -43.22 -30.53 -6.82
N VAL A 531 -43.44 -31.33 -5.76
CA VAL A 531 -43.49 -30.82 -4.38
C VAL A 531 -42.15 -30.19 -3.96
N VAL A 532 -41.02 -30.81 -4.29
CA VAL A 532 -39.68 -30.24 -4.00
C VAL A 532 -39.47 -28.91 -4.73
N LEU A 533 -39.87 -28.79 -6.00
CA LEU A 533 -39.77 -27.52 -6.74
C LEU A 533 -40.68 -26.43 -6.16
N VAL A 534 -41.89 -26.78 -5.68
CA VAL A 534 -42.78 -25.84 -4.98
C VAL A 534 -42.17 -25.40 -3.64
N LEU A 535 -41.53 -26.29 -2.89
CA LEU A 535 -40.86 -25.94 -1.63
C LEU A 535 -39.61 -25.06 -1.86
N VAL A 536 -38.78 -25.36 -2.87
CA VAL A 536 -37.60 -24.57 -3.23
C VAL A 536 -38.01 -23.17 -3.72
N THR A 537 -39.03 -23.06 -4.58
CA THR A 537 -39.53 -21.75 -5.02
C THR A 537 -40.21 -20.97 -3.89
N ALA A 538 -40.96 -21.62 -2.99
CA ALA A 538 -41.49 -20.98 -1.80
C ALA A 538 -40.38 -20.47 -0.85
N PHE A 539 -39.30 -21.24 -0.66
CA PHE A 539 -38.14 -20.82 0.14
C PHE A 539 -37.38 -19.66 -0.52
N ALA A 540 -37.20 -19.68 -1.83
CA ALA A 540 -36.62 -18.57 -2.58
C ALA A 540 -37.47 -17.29 -2.47
N ILE A 541 -38.80 -17.40 -2.60
CA ILE A 541 -39.74 -16.29 -2.40
C ILE A 541 -39.71 -15.80 -0.94
N PHE A 542 -39.59 -16.69 0.05
CA PHE A 542 -39.45 -16.33 1.46
C PHE A 542 -38.15 -15.57 1.72
N LYS A 543 -37.01 -16.05 1.21
CA LYS A 543 -35.70 -15.36 1.31
C LYS A 543 -35.71 -14.02 0.58
N TYR A 544 -36.29 -13.94 -0.62
CA TYR A 544 -36.45 -12.69 -1.35
C TYR A 544 -37.36 -11.68 -0.61
N ARG A 545 -38.44 -12.16 0.03
CA ARG A 545 -39.31 -11.33 0.89
C ARG A 545 -38.65 -10.91 2.21
N GLN A 546 -37.70 -11.68 2.74
CA GLN A 546 -36.86 -11.25 3.87
C GLN A 546 -35.87 -10.16 3.43
N LEU A 547 -35.09 -10.40 2.36
CA LEU A 547 -34.17 -9.40 1.79
C LEU A 547 -34.90 -8.08 1.52
N LYS A 548 -36.05 -8.13 0.84
CA LYS A 548 -36.88 -6.93 0.56
C LYS A 548 -37.62 -6.35 1.79
N ARG A 549 -37.45 -6.92 2.98
CA ARG A 549 -37.82 -6.32 4.28
C ARG A 549 -36.62 -5.77 5.05
N SER A 550 -35.39 -6.18 4.73
CA SER A 550 -34.17 -5.61 5.29
C SER A 550 -33.98 -4.15 4.86
N ASP A 551 -34.28 -3.85 3.59
CA ASP A 551 -34.07 -2.52 2.98
C ASP A 551 -35.13 -1.47 3.39
N LEU A 552 -35.95 -1.75 4.41
CA LEU A 552 -36.93 -0.83 4.99
C LEU A 552 -36.82 -0.70 6.53
N VAL A 553 -35.61 -0.85 7.07
CA VAL A 553 -35.27 -0.22 8.36
C VAL A 553 -34.91 1.23 8.10
N SER A 554 -35.81 2.14 8.49
CA SER A 554 -35.65 3.59 8.28
C SER A 554 -34.34 4.10 8.90
N VAL A 555 -33.59 4.91 8.15
CA VAL A 555 -32.52 5.74 8.71
C VAL A 555 -33.17 6.76 9.65
N GLY A 556 -33.14 6.44 10.95
CA GLY A 556 -33.61 7.32 12.00
C GLY A 556 -32.82 8.61 12.02
N SER A 557 -33.35 9.64 11.36
CA SER A 557 -32.74 10.97 11.33
C SER A 557 -32.56 11.47 12.77
N TYR A 558 -31.30 11.69 13.16
CA TYR A 558 -30.94 12.33 14.43
C TYR A 558 -31.33 13.81 14.43
N ARG A 559 -32.64 14.08 14.45
CA ARG A 559 -33.16 15.37 14.91
C ARG A 559 -33.06 15.41 16.42
N THR A 560 -32.04 16.10 16.91
CA THR A 560 -31.97 16.59 18.28
C THR A 560 -33.17 17.49 18.54
N ASN A 561 -34.23 16.92 19.13
CA ASN A 561 -35.42 17.67 19.53
C ASN A 561 -35.12 18.42 20.83
N ILE A 562 -34.24 19.43 20.74
CA ILE A 562 -33.92 20.34 21.84
C ILE A 562 -35.15 21.20 22.08
N SER A 563 -35.95 20.85 23.08
CA SER A 563 -36.97 21.76 23.58
C SER A 563 -36.28 22.90 24.30
N MET A 564 -36.64 24.14 23.99
CA MET A 564 -36.10 25.33 24.66
C MET A 564 -36.80 25.53 26.01
N SER A 565 -36.75 24.48 26.83
CA SER A 565 -37.49 24.29 28.09
C SER A 565 -36.60 23.67 29.16
N ASP A 566 -35.61 22.86 28.77
CA ASP A 566 -34.76 22.10 29.69
C ASP A 566 -33.57 22.93 30.25
N PHE A 567 -33.58 24.25 30.05
CA PHE A 567 -32.55 25.18 30.54
C PHE A 567 -32.97 26.01 31.76
N GLU A 568 -34.18 25.84 32.29
CA GLU A 568 -34.66 26.50 33.52
C GLU A 568 -34.86 25.51 34.70
N SER A 569 -33.82 24.75 35.06
CA SER A 569 -33.88 23.85 36.24
C SER A 569 -32.57 23.66 37.01
N VAL A 570 -31.61 24.61 36.94
CA VAL A 570 -30.41 24.61 37.79
C VAL A 570 -30.23 25.94 38.53
N LYS A 571 -31.10 26.18 39.52
CA LYS A 571 -30.94 27.30 40.48
C LYS A 571 -31.44 26.97 41.89
N GLU A 572 -31.03 25.82 42.44
CA GLU A 572 -30.95 25.64 43.90
C GLU A 572 -30.07 24.43 44.27
N TYR A 573 -29.56 24.43 45.50
CA TYR A 573 -28.65 23.45 46.12
C TYR A 573 -27.27 23.26 45.43
N GLY A 574 -26.16 23.64 46.07
CA GLY A 574 -26.07 24.29 47.39
C GLY A 574 -24.68 24.81 47.73
N ALA A 575 -24.61 25.70 48.71
CA ALA A 575 -23.38 26.29 49.19
C ALA A 575 -22.87 25.60 50.46
N SER A 576 -21.58 25.30 50.51
CA SER A 576 -20.84 25.23 51.78
C SER A 576 -19.36 25.55 51.58
N ASN A 577 -18.97 26.72 52.08
CA ASN A 577 -17.67 27.07 52.67
C ASN A 577 -16.38 26.43 52.08
N ASN A 578 -15.55 27.28 51.48
CA ASN A 578 -14.45 27.85 52.27
C ASN A 578 -14.01 29.22 51.75
N ALA A 579 -13.47 30.04 52.65
CA ALA A 579 -13.13 31.43 52.37
C ALA A 579 -11.61 31.64 52.31
N CYS A 580 -11.15 32.49 51.40
CA CYS A 580 -10.39 33.72 51.71
C CYS A 580 -9.89 34.39 50.42
N VAL A 581 -10.15 35.69 50.27
CA VAL A 581 -9.28 36.76 49.71
C VAL A 581 -10.17 37.95 49.31
N LYS A 582 -9.89 39.11 49.92
CA LYS A 582 -10.36 40.45 49.50
C LYS A 582 -9.19 41.10 48.70
N GLU A 583 -9.32 42.20 47.97
CA GLU A 583 -10.35 43.24 47.95
C GLU A 583 -10.30 44.05 46.64
N SER A 584 -11.42 44.71 46.30
CA SER A 584 -11.54 45.98 45.55
C SER A 584 -10.59 46.31 44.38
N GLN A 585 -11.18 46.55 43.21
CA GLN A 585 -11.30 47.93 42.73
C GLN A 585 -12.57 48.11 41.88
N GLU A 586 -13.40 49.08 42.23
CA GLU A 586 -14.49 49.60 41.40
C GLU A 586 -14.18 51.05 41.02
N THR A 587 -14.64 51.48 39.84
CA THR A 587 -15.20 52.84 39.69
C THR A 587 -16.34 52.82 38.69
N GLN A 588 -17.30 53.73 38.86
CA GLN A 588 -18.66 53.64 38.31
C GLN A 588 -19.05 54.96 37.62
N MET A 589 -19.66 54.86 36.43
CA MET A 589 -20.51 55.87 35.78
C MET A 589 -21.16 55.20 34.56
N GLY A 590 -22.42 55.41 34.21
CA GLY A 590 -23.50 56.14 34.89
C GLY A 590 -24.76 55.96 34.03
N GLY A 591 -25.93 55.76 34.64
CA GLY A 591 -27.19 55.51 33.92
C GLY A 591 -28.21 56.58 34.19
N ASP A 592 -29.06 56.87 33.19
CA ASP A 592 -30.31 57.60 33.34
C ASP A 592 -31.36 57.03 32.36
N GLU A 593 -32.63 57.10 32.75
CA GLU A 593 -33.77 56.56 32.00
C GLU A 593 -34.38 57.59 31.03
N LEU A 594 -35.15 57.14 30.03
CA LEU A 594 -36.49 57.72 29.79
C LEU A 594 -37.45 56.80 29.00
N ILE A 595 -38.29 56.08 29.75
CA ILE A 595 -39.76 55.98 29.62
C ILE A 595 -40.39 55.99 28.19
N THR A 596 -40.89 54.81 27.78
CA THR A 596 -42.32 54.47 27.45
C THR A 596 -43.09 55.42 26.47
N THR A 597 -43.91 54.95 25.50
CA THR A 597 -45.20 54.28 25.75
C THR A 597 -45.94 53.77 24.49
N ALA A 598 -46.48 52.54 24.56
CA ALA A 598 -47.65 51.95 23.88
C ALA A 598 -47.77 51.78 22.33
N ALA A 599 -48.66 50.85 21.99
CA ALA A 599 -49.24 50.46 20.69
C ALA A 599 -50.77 50.19 20.93
N PRO A 600 -51.57 49.46 20.11
CA PRO A 600 -51.45 49.01 18.71
C PRO A 600 -52.54 49.74 17.88
N PRO A 601 -53.61 49.21 17.21
CA PRO A 601 -53.96 47.87 16.69
C PRO A 601 -54.60 47.84 15.26
N GLU A 602 -55.22 46.71 14.93
CA GLU A 602 -56.21 46.41 13.86
C GLU A 602 -55.75 46.18 12.40
N ASN A 603 -55.89 44.90 12.00
CA ASN A 603 -55.85 44.28 10.66
C ASN A 603 -57.27 44.36 10.00
N PRO A 604 -57.60 43.83 8.78
CA PRO A 604 -56.93 42.76 8.02
C PRO A 604 -56.94 42.80 6.45
N THR A 605 -56.22 41.84 5.83
CA THR A 605 -56.42 41.24 4.46
C THR A 605 -56.29 42.14 3.20
N GLU A 606 -55.83 41.68 2.03
CA GLU A 606 -55.16 40.44 1.57
C GLU A 606 -53.82 40.81 0.87
N THR A 607 -52.83 39.91 0.73
CA THR A 607 -52.61 39.17 -0.55
C THR A 607 -51.69 37.94 -0.39
N LYS A 608 -51.54 37.16 -1.46
CA LYS A 608 -51.17 35.73 -1.41
C LYS A 608 -49.69 35.44 -1.74
N LYS A 609 -49.17 34.41 -1.06
CA LYS A 609 -47.87 33.71 -1.20
C LYS A 609 -47.07 33.89 -2.51
N ALA A 610 -45.79 34.23 -2.37
CA ALA A 610 -44.71 33.80 -3.29
C ALA A 610 -44.00 32.54 -2.75
N LYS A 611 -43.19 31.85 -3.57
CA LYS A 611 -42.75 30.47 -3.33
C LYS A 611 -41.29 30.22 -3.72
N ARG A 612 -40.44 30.02 -2.70
CA ARG A 612 -39.26 29.13 -2.64
C ARG A 612 -38.49 28.92 -3.97
N SER A 613 -37.42 29.69 -4.18
CA SER A 613 -36.36 29.35 -5.14
C SER A 613 -35.54 28.13 -4.67
N SER A 614 -34.66 27.61 -5.53
CA SER A 614 -33.94 26.35 -5.30
C SER A 614 -32.55 26.56 -4.70
N LYS A 615 -31.79 25.46 -4.55
CA LYS A 615 -30.47 25.48 -3.91
C LYS A 615 -29.37 26.01 -4.84
N GLU A 616 -29.56 25.91 -6.16
CA GLU A 616 -28.57 26.27 -7.17
C GLU A 616 -28.22 27.77 -7.17
N ASP A 617 -29.18 28.67 -6.91
CA ASP A 617 -28.94 30.13 -6.91
C ASP A 617 -27.85 30.57 -5.91
N ALA A 618 -27.73 29.87 -4.78
CA ALA A 618 -26.74 30.17 -3.75
C ALA A 618 -25.31 29.73 -4.13
N ASP A 619 -25.18 28.58 -4.79
CA ASP A 619 -23.89 28.01 -5.18
C ASP A 619 -23.27 28.79 -6.38
N ILE A 620 -24.11 29.43 -7.22
CA ILE A 620 -23.70 30.37 -8.28
C ILE A 620 -23.18 31.70 -7.68
N ALA A 621 -23.82 32.23 -6.64
CA ALA A 621 -23.36 33.45 -5.98
C ALA A 621 -21.99 33.25 -5.31
N TYR A 622 -21.76 32.10 -4.67
CA TYR A 622 -20.50 31.79 -4.00
C TYR A 622 -19.33 31.59 -4.98
N SER A 623 -19.57 30.87 -6.09
CA SER A 623 -18.54 30.66 -7.13
C SER A 623 -18.18 31.94 -7.88
N THR A 624 -19.12 32.87 -8.06
CA THR A 624 -18.84 34.19 -8.66
C THR A 624 -17.88 35.04 -7.81
N PHE A 625 -18.02 35.01 -6.47
CA PHE A 625 -17.17 35.75 -5.53
C PHE A 625 -15.71 35.26 -5.50
N LEU A 626 -15.50 33.95 -5.68
CA LEU A 626 -14.15 33.36 -5.74
C LEU A 626 -13.40 33.68 -7.04
N LEU A 627 -14.11 33.97 -8.13
CA LEU A 627 -13.50 34.30 -9.43
C LEU A 627 -13.07 35.78 -9.53
N THR A 628 -13.79 36.70 -8.89
CA THR A 628 -13.43 38.14 -8.88
C THR A 628 -12.34 38.51 -7.86
N SER A 629 -12.11 37.68 -6.85
CA SER A 629 -11.03 37.89 -5.87
C SER A 629 -9.65 37.47 -6.40
N SER A 630 -9.59 36.60 -7.41
CA SER A 630 -8.34 36.19 -8.08
C SER A 630 -7.80 37.18 -9.13
N SER A 631 -8.56 38.21 -9.53
CA SER A 631 -8.24 39.06 -10.70
C SER A 631 -7.80 40.49 -10.35
N ILE A 632 -7.31 40.74 -9.13
CA ILE A 632 -6.96 42.10 -8.64
C ILE A 632 -5.46 42.26 -8.31
N VAL A 633 -4.65 41.20 -8.45
CA VAL A 633 -3.21 41.22 -8.09
C VAL A 633 -2.30 40.86 -9.27
N GLN A 634 -2.37 41.64 -10.36
CA GLN A 634 -1.25 41.90 -11.31
C GLN A 634 -1.69 42.85 -12.44
N ASP A 635 -1.45 44.17 -12.29
CA ASP A 635 -1.09 45.08 -13.42
C ASP A 635 -0.83 46.53 -12.96
N ASN A 636 0.45 46.97 -12.93
CA ASN A 636 0.97 48.13 -13.68
C ASN A 636 2.47 48.44 -13.33
N PRO A 637 3.22 49.18 -14.17
CA PRO A 637 4.69 49.18 -14.13
C PRO A 637 5.41 50.45 -13.62
N ARG A 638 6.65 50.23 -13.13
CA ARG A 638 7.90 51.02 -13.29
C ARG A 638 7.85 52.57 -13.21
N GLY A 639 8.52 53.15 -12.19
CA GLY A 639 8.72 54.61 -12.08
C GLY A 639 9.81 55.11 -11.10
N ASP A 640 11.08 54.80 -11.37
CA ASP A 640 12.32 55.58 -11.08
C ASP A 640 12.76 56.03 -9.63
N SER A 641 14.05 56.41 -9.52
CA SER A 641 14.75 57.23 -8.50
C SER A 641 15.04 56.70 -7.06
N SER A 642 16.26 56.18 -6.89
CA SER A 642 17.26 56.45 -5.81
C SER A 642 16.87 56.89 -4.38
N ALA A 643 17.38 56.21 -3.33
CA ALA A 643 18.58 56.63 -2.54
C ALA A 643 18.83 55.87 -1.18
N GLN A 644 20.05 55.35 -1.02
CA GLN A 644 20.95 55.26 0.18
C GLN A 644 20.57 54.65 1.57
N ASP A 645 21.58 53.91 2.08
CA ASP A 645 22.11 53.68 3.45
C ASP A 645 21.22 53.05 4.58
N VAL A 646 21.48 51.88 5.22
CA VAL A 646 22.69 51.15 5.73
C VAL A 646 23.19 51.66 7.10
N PRO A 647 23.44 50.82 8.15
CA PRO A 647 22.86 49.51 8.55
C PRO A 647 22.44 49.61 10.08
N PRO A 648 22.75 48.72 11.08
CA PRO A 648 23.44 47.41 11.12
C PRO A 648 22.58 46.23 10.64
#